data_AF-A0A350IM46-F1
#
_entry.id   AF-A0A350IM46-F1
#
_cell.length_a   1.000
_cell.length_b   1.000
_cell.length_c   1.000
_cell.angle_alpha   90.00
_cell.angle_beta   90.00
_cell.angle_gamma   90.00
#
_symmetry.space_group_name_H-M   'P 1'
#
loop_
_entity.id
_entity.type
_entity.pdbx_description
1 polymer ?
#
loop_
_entity_poly.entity_id
_entity_poly.type
_entity_poly.pdbx_seq_one_letter_code
_entity_poly.pdbx_strand_id
1 'polypeptide(L)'
;MNYEIGLDNFEKMKRRLVDYGSFLTEADTRCKIIDEILLKCLGWQEENIKREFHVETGYIDYILIIDGKRLVIEAKKVGNTFTIPVGISCSSNLKIKDLLKKDDNLNEHYEQVLKYCIASSIPFGCLTNGFSWIIFPAFRTDGIEQKNSKVVIFKDLNDIENNFVHFWNLFSNEAIKEGKLSEILLVELKTIPPSFLINSEERRNQILNRNYLSGILSPILKDYFSDLTGPNSIDKLEKCYVEIDEAISLDESTGDSRGLSKTIARDPSITQFESIQKVYNNLDYYIDSFIEGKQKSGVVYILLGRVGAGKTTFLYHYFYISKKRLDEISLIYYLNWLEMGQQKVSEFFYEKIDSISNQSLLFQNNSKIDTIEKAFEQEINSLKNGPLGRIKESALIEQKIGEMLFDLSMKKDNYYSKLIPYLKREKKISTIIIFDNIDQLDPKLQEEIVNFAFSIYTKWQSFTLIALREENYLKSKQQGSLSTIQSHRVYLPKQSIMPILDKRLECLANDIASDSTALSPNLSDLYLTALDIRQFIILIKDSIVSERVRVKDFLESIALGNLRESLDFFLSFLLSENTDTRKIISFMKDGEKYLVPDHEFIKSIALGSKQFFSESDSPILNLFSVMDMQNPSHFTKLRILNFLRLIENRQCT
;
A
#
# COMPACT_ATOMS: atom_id res chain seq x y z
N MET A 1 -26.21 22.29 -0.85
CA MET A 1 -26.92 23.58 -0.95
C MET A 1 -26.88 24.20 0.44
N ASN A 2 -26.52 25.48 0.59
CA ASN A 2 -26.38 26.06 1.94
C ASN A 2 -27.75 26.24 2.63
N TYR A 3 -27.83 25.91 3.92
CA TYR A 3 -28.98 26.08 4.81
C TYR A 3 -29.64 27.46 4.69
N GLU A 4 -28.84 28.54 4.71
CA GLU A 4 -29.36 29.92 4.66
C GLU A 4 -30.10 30.21 3.35
N ILE A 5 -29.58 29.69 2.23
CA ILE A 5 -30.21 29.81 0.91
C ILE A 5 -31.51 29.00 0.88
N GLY A 6 -31.53 27.83 1.52
CA GLY A 6 -32.73 27.00 1.67
C GLY A 6 -33.85 27.70 2.42
N LEU A 7 -33.52 28.36 3.53
CA LEU A 7 -34.47 29.11 4.35
C LEU A 7 -35.06 30.31 3.57
N ASP A 8 -34.21 31.12 2.93
CA ASP A 8 -34.66 32.27 2.13
C ASP A 8 -35.57 31.84 0.97
N ASN A 9 -35.26 30.73 0.29
CA ASN A 9 -36.10 30.17 -0.75
C ASN A 9 -37.45 29.67 -0.20
N PHE A 10 -37.46 29.08 0.99
CA PHE A 10 -38.69 28.64 1.65
C PHE A 10 -39.59 29.82 2.01
N GLU A 11 -39.04 30.90 2.58
CA GLU A 11 -39.79 32.12 2.88
C GLU A 11 -40.40 32.76 1.62
N LYS A 12 -39.62 32.82 0.52
CA LYS A 12 -40.08 33.32 -0.77
C LYS A 12 -41.19 32.45 -1.38
N MET A 13 -41.09 31.14 -1.25
CA MET A 13 -42.14 30.20 -1.66
C MET A 13 -43.41 30.43 -0.84
N LYS A 14 -43.30 30.49 0.48
CA LYS A 14 -44.43 30.70 1.40
C LYS A 14 -45.19 31.99 1.09
N ARG A 15 -44.50 33.10 0.78
CA ARG A 15 -45.13 34.36 0.37
C ARG A 15 -45.92 34.22 -0.94
N ARG A 16 -45.39 33.50 -1.93
CA ARG A 16 -46.08 33.23 -3.21
C ARG A 16 -47.30 32.32 -3.03
N LEU A 17 -47.26 31.40 -2.06
CA LEU A 17 -48.38 30.49 -1.78
C LEU A 17 -49.63 31.19 -1.23
N VAL A 18 -49.51 32.42 -0.72
CA VAL A 18 -50.66 33.25 -0.32
C VAL A 18 -51.55 33.61 -1.53
N ASP A 19 -50.97 33.66 -2.74
CA ASP A 19 -51.68 34.00 -3.97
C ASP A 19 -52.39 32.81 -4.65
N TYR A 20 -52.07 31.57 -4.25
CA TYR A 20 -52.71 30.36 -4.74
C TYR A 20 -53.89 30.00 -3.82
N GLY A 21 -55.12 30.19 -4.29
CA GLY A 21 -56.33 29.86 -3.52
C GLY A 21 -56.35 28.43 -2.94
N SER A 22 -57.12 28.24 -1.86
CA SER A 22 -57.08 27.12 -0.91
C SER A 22 -57.49 25.71 -1.41
N PHE A 23 -57.48 25.44 -2.71
CA PHE A 23 -57.86 24.14 -3.28
C PHE A 23 -56.92 23.74 -4.42
N LEU A 24 -55.79 23.10 -4.08
CA LEU A 24 -54.89 22.49 -5.06
C LEU A 24 -55.21 20.99 -5.21
N THR A 25 -55.22 20.50 -6.45
CA THR A 25 -55.28 19.06 -6.71
C THR A 25 -54.01 18.36 -6.21
N GLU A 26 -54.00 17.03 -6.19
CA GLU A 26 -52.84 16.26 -5.73
C GLU A 26 -51.64 16.49 -6.65
N ALA A 27 -51.89 16.48 -7.96
CA ALA A 27 -50.88 16.82 -8.97
C ALA A 27 -50.35 18.26 -8.81
N ASP A 28 -51.24 19.22 -8.54
CA ASP A 28 -50.83 20.61 -8.28
C ASP A 28 -50.02 20.73 -6.98
N THR A 29 -50.38 19.98 -5.94
CA THR A 29 -49.67 19.97 -4.65
C THR A 29 -48.25 19.42 -4.82
N ARG A 30 -48.11 18.34 -5.59
CA ARG A 30 -46.83 17.72 -5.96
C ARG A 30 -45.93 18.73 -6.69
N CYS A 31 -46.42 19.34 -7.77
CA CYS A 31 -45.63 20.22 -8.62
C CYS A 31 -45.37 21.62 -8.01
N LYS A 32 -46.37 22.25 -7.40
CA LYS A 32 -46.28 23.65 -6.95
C LYS A 32 -45.73 23.81 -5.54
N ILE A 33 -45.78 22.77 -4.71
CA ILE A 33 -45.35 22.84 -3.30
C ILE A 33 -44.22 21.85 -3.03
N ILE A 34 -44.48 20.54 -3.19
CA ILE A 34 -43.54 19.51 -2.76
C ILE A 34 -42.25 19.53 -3.58
N ASP A 35 -42.35 19.60 -4.92
CA ASP A 35 -41.18 19.72 -5.80
C ASP A 35 -40.38 20.99 -5.51
N GLU A 36 -41.05 22.11 -5.24
CA GLU A 36 -40.37 23.37 -4.91
C GLU A 36 -39.64 23.30 -3.55
N ILE A 37 -40.23 22.65 -2.55
CA ILE A 37 -39.57 22.39 -1.26
C ILE A 37 -38.35 21.48 -1.45
N LEU A 38 -38.49 20.35 -2.14
CA LEU A 38 -37.41 19.38 -2.31
C LEU A 38 -36.24 19.98 -3.11
N LEU A 39 -36.52 20.59 -4.26
CA LEU A 39 -35.49 21.08 -5.18
C LEU A 39 -34.90 22.41 -4.74
N LYS A 40 -35.76 23.39 -4.40
CA LYS A 40 -35.31 24.77 -4.15
C LYS A 40 -35.06 25.08 -2.68
N CYS A 41 -35.62 24.31 -1.75
CA CYS A 41 -35.46 24.59 -0.31
C CYS A 41 -34.58 23.57 0.41
N LEU A 42 -34.54 22.31 -0.04
CA LEU A 42 -33.84 21.21 0.64
C LEU A 42 -32.62 20.66 -0.13
N GLY A 43 -32.32 21.23 -1.29
CA GLY A 43 -31.10 20.95 -2.06
C GLY A 43 -31.08 19.62 -2.81
N TRP A 44 -32.24 18.98 -3.04
CA TRP A 44 -32.31 17.79 -3.86
C TRP A 44 -32.06 18.11 -5.33
N GLN A 45 -31.44 17.16 -6.03
CA GLN A 45 -31.26 17.19 -7.49
C GLN A 45 -32.26 16.24 -8.13
N GLU A 46 -32.70 16.53 -9.35
CA GLU A 46 -33.69 15.72 -10.06
C GLU A 46 -33.27 14.24 -10.20
N GLU A 47 -31.97 13.99 -10.39
CA GLU A 47 -31.39 12.64 -10.48
C GLU A 47 -31.62 11.80 -9.21
N ASN A 48 -31.79 12.46 -8.07
CA ASN A 48 -31.94 11.85 -6.75
C ASN A 48 -33.41 11.71 -6.33
N ILE A 49 -34.36 12.12 -7.19
CA ILE A 49 -35.81 12.04 -6.94
C ILE A 49 -36.44 11.12 -7.99
N LYS A 50 -37.03 10.00 -7.57
CA LYS A 50 -37.87 9.17 -8.44
C LYS A 50 -39.33 9.43 -8.14
N ARG A 51 -40.09 9.87 -9.16
CA ARG A 51 -41.53 10.12 -9.07
C ARG A 51 -42.32 8.97 -9.70
N GLU A 52 -43.52 8.72 -9.20
CA GLU A 52 -44.46 7.71 -9.71
C GLU A 52 -43.81 6.32 -9.90
N PHE A 53 -43.06 5.87 -8.89
CA PHE A 53 -42.36 4.60 -8.96
C PHE A 53 -43.34 3.44 -8.73
N HIS A 54 -43.44 2.53 -9.70
CA HIS A 54 -44.35 1.39 -9.64
C HIS A 54 -43.83 0.29 -8.71
N VAL A 55 -44.68 -0.17 -7.80
CA VAL A 55 -44.51 -1.36 -6.97
C VAL A 55 -45.76 -2.24 -7.07
N GLU A 56 -45.68 -3.50 -6.65
CA GLU A 56 -46.84 -4.42 -6.71
C GLU A 56 -48.09 -3.89 -6.00
N THR A 57 -47.90 -3.04 -4.99
CA THR A 57 -48.99 -2.46 -4.18
C THR A 57 -49.52 -1.11 -4.70
N GLY A 58 -48.96 -0.55 -5.78
CA GLY A 58 -49.38 0.74 -6.34
C GLY A 58 -48.25 1.60 -6.89
N TYR A 59 -48.48 2.90 -7.01
CA TYR A 59 -47.48 3.88 -7.44
C TYR A 59 -47.08 4.75 -6.25
N ILE A 60 -45.77 4.90 -6.03
CA ILE A 60 -45.20 5.73 -4.97
C ILE A 60 -44.96 7.13 -5.55
N ASP A 61 -45.48 8.17 -4.88
CA ASP A 61 -45.34 9.55 -5.36
C ASP A 61 -43.89 10.00 -5.47
N TYR A 62 -43.09 9.79 -4.42
CA TYR A 62 -41.69 10.17 -4.39
C TYR A 62 -40.83 9.13 -3.65
N ILE A 63 -39.69 8.80 -4.25
CA ILE A 63 -38.57 8.13 -3.59
C ILE A 63 -37.35 9.03 -3.70
N LEU A 64 -36.85 9.48 -2.55
CA LEU A 64 -35.59 10.21 -2.45
C LEU A 64 -34.45 9.21 -2.26
N ILE A 65 -33.39 9.33 -3.06
CA ILE A 65 -32.25 8.38 -3.05
C ILE A 65 -30.94 9.15 -3.01
N ILE A 66 -30.08 8.84 -2.03
CA ILE A 66 -28.70 9.34 -1.99
C ILE A 66 -27.79 8.37 -1.23
N ASP A 67 -26.63 8.03 -1.80
CA ASP A 67 -25.59 7.19 -1.18
C ASP A 67 -26.15 5.91 -0.50
N GLY A 68 -27.10 5.24 -1.15
CA GLY A 68 -27.77 4.02 -0.66
C GLY A 68 -28.90 4.25 0.35
N LYS A 69 -29.09 5.46 0.87
CA LYS A 69 -30.17 5.84 1.78
C LYS A 69 -31.40 6.27 1.00
N ARG A 70 -32.59 5.92 1.52
CA ARG A 70 -33.87 6.11 0.83
C ARG A 70 -34.96 6.61 1.78
N LEU A 71 -35.86 7.45 1.26
CA LEU A 71 -37.06 7.94 1.94
C LEU A 71 -38.25 7.89 0.97
N VAL A 72 -39.38 7.35 1.41
CA VAL A 72 -40.65 7.44 0.69
C VAL A 72 -41.40 8.69 1.13
N ILE A 73 -41.94 9.47 0.20
CA ILE A 73 -42.89 10.55 0.48
C ILE A 73 -44.17 10.28 -0.31
N GLU A 74 -45.29 10.20 0.40
CA GLU A 74 -46.65 10.12 -0.17
C GLU A 74 -47.31 11.49 -0.07
N ALA A 75 -47.81 11.99 -1.21
CA ALA A 75 -48.46 13.28 -1.33
C ALA A 75 -49.98 13.12 -1.28
N LYS A 76 -50.67 14.12 -0.75
CA LYS A 76 -52.13 14.23 -0.78
C LYS A 76 -52.56 15.64 -1.16
N LYS A 77 -53.84 15.80 -1.50
CA LYS A 77 -54.44 17.11 -1.82
C LYS A 77 -54.30 18.08 -0.65
N VAL A 78 -54.08 19.35 -0.98
CA VAL A 78 -54.16 20.47 -0.02
C VAL A 78 -55.58 20.57 0.54
N GLY A 79 -55.70 20.62 1.87
CA GLY A 79 -56.98 20.70 2.59
C GLY A 79 -57.08 19.73 3.77
N ASN A 80 -58.30 19.47 4.25
CA ASN A 80 -58.60 18.59 5.39
C ASN A 80 -58.47 17.09 5.07
N THR A 81 -57.39 16.68 4.40
CA THR A 81 -57.12 15.26 4.11
C THR A 81 -56.82 14.49 5.40
N PHE A 82 -56.13 15.12 6.34
CA PHE A 82 -55.96 14.67 7.72
C PHE A 82 -55.78 15.89 8.62
N THR A 83 -56.24 15.83 9.86
CA THR A 83 -56.16 16.96 10.80
C THR A 83 -55.15 16.70 11.90
N ILE A 84 -54.25 17.65 12.13
CA ILE A 84 -53.29 17.58 13.23
C ILE A 84 -53.89 18.34 14.43
N PRO A 85 -54.06 17.70 15.61
CA PRO A 85 -54.62 18.35 16.79
C PRO A 85 -53.89 19.63 17.21
N VAL A 86 -54.66 20.63 17.64
CA VAL A 86 -54.13 21.91 18.16
C VAL A 86 -53.28 21.64 19.41
N GLY A 87 -52.06 22.20 19.46
CA GLY A 87 -51.12 22.05 20.58
C GLY A 87 -49.99 21.04 20.37
N ILE A 88 -50.00 20.31 19.24
CA ILE A 88 -48.88 19.45 18.82
C ILE A 88 -47.83 20.28 18.09
N SER A 89 -46.54 20.11 18.46
CA SER A 89 -45.38 20.70 17.79
C SER A 89 -44.37 19.63 17.40
N CYS A 90 -43.42 19.97 16.52
CA CYS A 90 -42.32 19.08 16.15
C CYS A 90 -41.43 18.65 17.32
N SER A 91 -41.50 19.37 18.45
CA SER A 91 -40.75 19.13 19.69
C SER A 91 -41.46 18.14 20.64
N SER A 92 -42.69 17.73 20.33
CA SER A 92 -43.46 16.82 21.17
C SER A 92 -43.01 15.36 20.97
N ASN A 93 -42.73 14.64 22.07
CA ASN A 93 -42.38 13.22 22.04
C ASN A 93 -43.64 12.36 21.79
N LEU A 94 -44.16 12.39 20.56
CA LEU A 94 -45.35 11.66 20.15
C LEU A 94 -45.02 10.29 19.55
N LYS A 95 -45.89 9.32 19.84
CA LYS A 95 -45.87 8.00 19.19
C LYS A 95 -46.92 7.96 18.09
N ILE A 96 -46.64 7.24 17.01
CA ILE A 96 -47.56 7.15 15.86
C ILE A 96 -48.96 6.68 16.27
N LYS A 97 -49.07 5.70 17.19
CA LYS A 97 -50.37 5.22 17.71
C LYS A 97 -51.25 6.31 18.33
N ASP A 98 -50.65 7.38 18.85
CA ASP A 98 -51.39 8.45 19.52
C ASP A 98 -52.08 9.37 18.50
N LEU A 99 -51.57 9.39 17.26
CA LEU A 99 -52.14 10.08 16.11
C LEU A 99 -53.18 9.22 15.39
N LEU A 100 -52.87 7.94 15.17
CA LEU A 100 -53.74 7.00 14.44
C LEU A 100 -55.09 6.75 15.14
N LYS A 101 -55.17 6.91 16.46
CA LYS A 101 -56.41 6.70 17.22
C LYS A 101 -57.50 7.76 17.00
N LYS A 102 -57.16 8.90 16.39
CA LYS A 102 -58.02 10.10 16.37
C LYS A 102 -58.50 10.49 14.97
N ASP A 103 -57.96 9.90 13.92
CA ASP A 103 -58.27 10.21 12.51
C ASP A 103 -58.15 8.94 11.65
N ASP A 104 -59.29 8.39 11.22
CA ASP A 104 -59.34 7.15 10.42
C ASP A 104 -58.70 7.34 9.04
N ASN A 105 -58.78 8.54 8.45
CA ASN A 105 -58.16 8.85 7.16
C ASN A 105 -56.63 8.85 7.29
N LEU A 106 -56.09 9.38 8.40
CA LEU A 106 -54.66 9.33 8.67
C LEU A 106 -54.16 7.88 8.80
N ASN A 107 -54.96 6.98 9.39
CA ASN A 107 -54.59 5.58 9.52
C ASN A 107 -54.52 4.88 8.16
N GLU A 108 -55.49 5.12 7.28
CA GLU A 108 -55.49 4.54 5.93
C GLU A 108 -54.27 5.00 5.12
N HIS A 109 -53.93 6.29 5.17
CA HIS A 109 -52.75 6.84 4.50
C HIS A 109 -51.42 6.36 5.13
N TYR A 110 -51.36 6.23 6.45
CA TYR A 110 -50.21 5.66 7.13
C TYR A 110 -49.96 4.21 6.70
N GLU A 111 -51.01 3.38 6.67
CA GLU A 111 -50.92 1.99 6.20
C GLU A 111 -50.51 1.91 4.72
N GLN A 112 -50.95 2.86 3.89
CA GLN A 112 -50.52 2.97 2.49
C GLN A 112 -49.01 3.20 2.39
N VAL A 113 -48.47 4.20 3.10
CA VAL A 113 -47.03 4.49 3.12
C VAL A 113 -46.22 3.32 3.67
N LEU A 114 -46.72 2.63 4.70
CA LEU A 114 -46.06 1.44 5.23
C LEU A 114 -45.95 0.31 4.20
N LYS A 115 -47.02 0.04 3.44
CA LYS A 115 -46.99 -0.97 2.37
C LYS A 115 -45.92 -0.62 1.33
N TYR A 116 -45.81 0.64 0.95
CA TYR A 116 -44.80 1.12 0.01
C TYR A 116 -43.37 0.98 0.54
N CYS A 117 -43.15 1.35 1.81
CA CYS A 117 -41.86 1.16 2.47
C CYS A 117 -41.48 -0.33 2.53
N ILE A 118 -42.43 -1.21 2.85
CA ILE A 118 -42.19 -2.66 2.92
C ILE A 118 -41.87 -3.23 1.54
N ALA A 119 -42.70 -2.95 0.53
CA ALA A 119 -42.49 -3.44 -0.84
C ALA A 119 -41.16 -2.95 -1.44
N SER A 120 -40.71 -1.75 -1.06
CA SER A 120 -39.49 -1.14 -1.60
C SER A 120 -38.25 -1.35 -0.71
N SER A 121 -38.39 -2.02 0.45
CA SER A 121 -37.34 -2.15 1.47
C SER A 121 -36.74 -0.79 1.91
N ILE A 122 -37.59 0.21 2.09
CA ILE A 122 -37.18 1.57 2.47
C ILE A 122 -37.46 1.82 3.98
N PRO A 123 -36.45 2.21 4.77
CA PRO A 123 -36.55 2.27 6.24
C PRO A 123 -37.46 3.37 6.80
N PHE A 124 -37.71 4.44 6.03
CA PHE A 124 -38.44 5.61 6.49
C PHE A 124 -39.54 6.02 5.51
N GLY A 125 -40.66 6.48 6.05
CA GLY A 125 -41.80 6.98 5.29
C GLY A 125 -42.24 8.36 5.77
N CYS A 126 -42.75 9.15 4.84
CA CYS A 126 -43.31 10.47 5.08
C CYS A 126 -44.66 10.61 4.40
N LEU A 127 -45.61 11.25 5.08
CA LEU A 127 -46.91 11.65 4.55
C LEU A 127 -46.99 13.18 4.54
N THR A 128 -47.45 13.76 3.42
CA THR A 128 -47.60 15.21 3.31
C THR A 128 -48.78 15.63 2.43
N ASN A 129 -49.40 16.76 2.75
CA ASN A 129 -50.33 17.48 1.88
C ASN A 129 -49.73 18.79 1.34
N GLY A 130 -48.40 18.91 1.35
CA GLY A 130 -47.65 20.12 1.03
C GLY A 130 -47.43 21.04 2.24
N PHE A 131 -48.47 21.28 3.05
CA PHE A 131 -48.38 22.18 4.21
C PHE A 131 -47.97 21.47 5.51
N SER A 132 -48.47 20.26 5.72
CA SER A 132 -48.19 19.42 6.86
C SER A 132 -47.28 18.27 6.46
N TRP A 133 -46.33 17.91 7.32
CA TRP A 133 -45.36 16.84 7.05
C TRP A 133 -45.26 15.93 8.27
N ILE A 134 -45.43 14.62 8.07
CA ILE A 134 -45.35 13.61 9.11
C ILE A 134 -44.33 12.56 8.69
N ILE A 135 -43.25 12.43 9.44
CA ILE A 135 -42.17 11.47 9.15
C ILE A 135 -41.99 10.45 10.27
N PHE A 136 -41.82 9.19 9.89
CA PHE A 136 -41.75 8.07 10.80
C PHE A 136 -40.86 6.93 10.26
N PRO A 137 -40.29 6.09 11.16
CA PRO A 137 -39.62 4.87 10.75
C PRO A 137 -40.64 3.80 10.35
N ALA A 138 -40.48 3.23 9.16
CA ALA A 138 -41.26 2.09 8.70
C ALA A 138 -40.71 0.77 9.26
N PHE A 139 -39.40 0.68 9.48
CA PHE A 139 -38.74 -0.49 10.04
C PHE A 139 -38.04 -0.17 11.37
N ARG A 140 -38.06 -1.13 12.29
CA ARG A 140 -37.36 -1.06 13.57
C ARG A 140 -36.58 -2.34 13.83
N THR A 141 -35.36 -2.21 14.32
CA THR A 141 -34.46 -3.33 14.66
C THR A 141 -34.16 -3.41 16.16
N ASP A 142 -34.71 -2.49 16.95
CA ASP A 142 -34.46 -2.32 18.38
C ASP A 142 -35.51 -3.00 19.29
N GLY A 143 -36.39 -3.82 18.70
CA GLY A 143 -37.43 -4.55 19.43
C GLY A 143 -38.64 -3.72 19.85
N ILE A 144 -38.71 -2.44 19.48
CA ILE A 144 -39.90 -1.60 19.69
C ILE A 144 -40.93 -1.90 18.59
N GLU A 145 -42.19 -2.08 18.99
CA GLU A 145 -43.30 -2.27 18.04
C GLU A 145 -43.45 -1.04 17.12
N GLN A 146 -43.70 -1.27 15.83
CA GLN A 146 -43.80 -0.22 14.80
C GLN A 146 -44.80 0.90 15.17
N LYS A 147 -45.95 0.57 15.74
CA LYS A 147 -46.97 1.54 16.18
C LYS A 147 -46.54 2.39 17.40
N ASN A 148 -45.49 1.97 18.11
CA ASN A 148 -44.89 2.73 19.22
C ASN A 148 -43.72 3.61 18.76
N SER A 149 -43.46 3.71 17.45
CA SER A 149 -42.40 4.55 16.89
C SER A 149 -42.60 6.02 17.20
N LYS A 150 -41.47 6.71 17.45
CA LYS A 150 -41.40 8.16 17.48
C LYS A 150 -41.73 8.73 16.09
N VAL A 151 -42.48 9.81 16.06
CA VAL A 151 -42.86 10.55 14.86
C VAL A 151 -42.44 12.00 15.01
N VAL A 152 -42.05 12.64 13.92
CA VAL A 152 -41.90 14.11 13.87
C VAL A 152 -42.96 14.68 12.94
N ILE A 153 -43.58 15.77 13.38
CA ILE A 153 -44.72 16.41 12.72
C ILE A 153 -44.44 17.89 12.57
N PHE A 154 -44.68 18.41 11.37
CA PHE A 154 -44.80 19.83 11.09
C PHE A 154 -46.24 20.10 10.68
N LYS A 155 -46.94 20.94 11.43
CA LYS A 155 -48.40 21.09 11.27
C LYS A 155 -48.79 21.97 10.08
N ASP A 156 -48.01 23.00 9.78
CA ASP A 156 -48.24 23.98 8.73
C ASP A 156 -46.93 24.66 8.33
N LEU A 157 -46.98 25.53 7.31
CA LEU A 157 -45.79 26.25 6.84
C LEU A 157 -45.22 27.25 7.87
N ASN A 158 -46.00 27.73 8.83
CA ASN A 158 -45.47 28.58 9.92
C ASN A 158 -44.64 27.75 10.89
N ASP A 159 -45.07 26.52 11.17
CA ASP A 159 -44.35 25.58 12.02
C ASP A 159 -43.03 25.12 11.38
N ILE A 160 -43.04 24.90 10.06
CA ILE A 160 -41.82 24.61 9.29
C ILE A 160 -40.86 25.79 9.34
N GLU A 161 -41.33 27.03 9.13
CA GLU A 161 -40.49 28.23 9.20
C GLU A 161 -39.85 28.41 10.58
N ASN A 162 -40.66 28.33 11.65
CA ASN A 162 -40.17 28.48 13.02
C ASN A 162 -39.19 27.38 13.44
N ASN A 163 -39.29 26.18 12.85
CA ASN A 163 -38.46 25.02 13.17
C ASN A 163 -37.64 24.54 11.96
N PHE A 164 -37.24 25.46 11.08
CA PHE A 164 -36.63 25.10 9.80
C PHE A 164 -35.32 24.32 9.96
N VAL A 165 -34.54 24.59 11.01
CA VAL A 165 -33.35 23.79 11.37
C VAL A 165 -33.72 22.30 11.54
N HIS A 166 -34.83 22.01 12.24
CA HIS A 166 -35.26 20.64 12.46
C HIS A 166 -35.79 20.00 11.18
N PHE A 167 -36.53 20.77 10.38
CA PHE A 167 -37.02 20.34 9.06
C PHE A 167 -35.86 20.01 8.11
N TRP A 168 -34.84 20.87 8.06
CA TRP A 168 -33.62 20.68 7.28
C TRP A 168 -32.87 19.41 7.69
N ASN A 169 -32.69 19.19 8.99
CA ASN A 169 -31.99 18.00 9.51
C ASN A 169 -32.73 16.68 9.24
N LEU A 170 -34.01 16.72 8.86
CA LEU A 170 -34.80 15.53 8.54
C LEU A 170 -34.91 15.28 7.03
N PHE A 171 -35.06 16.34 6.23
CA PHE A 171 -35.42 16.21 4.81
C PHE A 171 -34.38 16.72 3.83
N SER A 172 -33.35 17.46 4.27
CA SER A 172 -32.33 17.96 3.33
C SER A 172 -31.48 16.82 2.75
N ASN A 173 -31.01 17.04 1.53
CA ASN A 173 -30.13 16.10 0.84
C ASN A 173 -28.86 15.79 1.67
N GLU A 174 -28.27 16.82 2.28
CA GLU A 174 -27.06 16.70 3.11
C GLU A 174 -27.35 15.94 4.42
N ALA A 175 -28.44 16.24 5.12
CA ALA A 175 -28.75 15.57 6.38
C ALA A 175 -29.09 14.08 6.20
N ILE A 176 -29.79 13.73 5.12
CA ILE A 176 -30.05 12.33 4.79
C ILE A 176 -28.75 11.61 4.43
N LYS A 177 -27.87 12.25 3.64
CA LYS A 177 -26.53 11.71 3.34
C LYS A 177 -25.70 11.46 4.60
N GLU A 178 -25.78 12.31 5.61
CA GLU A 178 -25.10 12.13 6.91
C GLU A 178 -25.78 11.10 7.83
N GLY A 179 -27.04 10.71 7.56
CA GLY A 179 -27.76 9.73 8.38
C GLY A 179 -28.43 10.31 9.62
N LYS A 180 -28.69 11.63 9.62
CA LYS A 180 -29.40 12.32 10.70
C LYS A 180 -30.80 11.78 10.93
N LEU A 181 -31.45 11.29 9.88
CA LEU A 181 -32.80 10.73 9.95
C LEU A 181 -32.90 9.54 10.92
N SER A 182 -31.94 8.61 10.86
CA SER A 182 -31.83 7.50 11.82
C SER A 182 -31.55 8.01 13.24
N GLU A 183 -30.63 8.96 13.39
CA GLU A 183 -30.27 9.53 14.70
C GLU A 183 -31.48 10.16 15.40
N ILE A 184 -32.34 10.87 14.66
CA ILE A 184 -33.48 11.62 15.23
C ILE A 184 -34.68 10.71 15.53
N LEU A 185 -34.98 9.74 14.67
CA LEU A 185 -36.18 8.90 14.74
C LEU A 185 -35.95 7.54 15.44
N LEU A 186 -34.72 7.05 15.48
CA LEU A 186 -34.31 5.80 16.12
C LEU A 186 -33.37 6.14 17.28
N VAL A 187 -33.92 6.56 18.43
CA VAL A 187 -33.10 6.98 19.58
C VAL A 187 -32.54 5.77 20.36
N GLU A 188 -31.22 5.86 20.58
CA GLU A 188 -30.30 5.08 21.43
C GLU A 188 -30.03 3.61 21.07
N LEU A 189 -29.14 3.40 20.09
CA LEU A 189 -28.00 2.53 20.40
C LEU A 189 -27.26 3.24 21.54
N LYS A 190 -27.23 2.66 22.74
CA LYS A 190 -26.27 3.07 23.77
C LYS A 190 -24.89 2.92 23.15
N THR A 191 -24.35 4.00 22.59
CA THR A 191 -22.92 4.09 22.35
C THR A 191 -22.31 4.00 23.74
N ILE A 192 -21.77 2.83 24.08
CA ILE A 192 -20.97 2.68 25.27
C ILE A 192 -19.92 3.78 25.14
N PRO A 193 -19.89 4.79 26.04
CA PRO A 193 -18.89 5.83 25.95
C PRO A 193 -17.55 5.10 25.98
N PRO A 194 -16.63 5.38 25.06
CA PRO A 194 -15.34 4.72 25.05
C PRO A 194 -14.71 4.99 26.41
N SER A 195 -14.64 3.98 27.26
CA SER A 195 -14.06 4.08 28.60
C SER A 195 -12.55 4.11 28.45
N PHE A 196 -12.02 5.21 27.92
CA PHE A 196 -10.60 5.52 27.84
C PHE A 196 -10.28 6.68 28.78
N LEU A 197 -10.76 6.64 30.03
CA LEU A 197 -10.40 7.62 31.07
C LEU A 197 -8.88 7.71 31.33
N ILE A 198 -8.09 6.76 30.81
CA ILE A 198 -6.63 6.69 31.00
C ILE A 198 -5.85 7.04 29.71
N ASN A 199 -6.50 7.24 28.55
CA ASN A 199 -5.82 7.30 27.25
C ASN A 199 -6.07 8.59 26.46
N SER A 200 -5.98 9.76 27.11
CA SER A 200 -6.00 11.05 26.41
C SER A 200 -4.90 11.10 25.34
N GLU A 201 -5.13 11.83 24.25
CA GLU A 201 -4.12 12.01 23.19
C GLU A 201 -2.83 12.62 23.74
N GLU A 202 -2.95 13.58 24.65
CA GLU A 202 -1.80 14.17 25.35
C GLU A 202 -0.96 13.13 26.06
N ARG A 203 -1.59 12.18 26.77
CA ARG A 203 -0.88 11.12 27.49
C ARG A 203 -0.26 10.11 26.52
N ARG A 204 -0.95 9.76 25.44
CA ARG A 204 -0.40 8.88 24.38
C ARG A 204 0.85 9.47 23.72
N ASN A 205 0.95 10.79 23.67
CA ASN A 205 2.09 11.48 23.06
C ASN A 205 3.22 11.81 24.04
N GLN A 206 3.11 11.41 25.32
CA GLN A 206 4.21 11.56 26.27
C GLN A 206 5.41 10.70 25.86
N ILE A 207 6.57 11.32 25.84
CA ILE A 207 7.86 10.70 25.50
C ILE A 207 8.58 10.35 26.80
N LEU A 208 9.14 9.14 26.86
CA LEU A 208 10.07 8.76 27.91
C LEU A 208 11.48 9.19 27.47
N ASN A 209 12.42 9.47 28.37
CA ASN A 209 13.81 9.82 28.03
C ASN A 209 14.78 8.97 28.85
N ARG A 210 14.95 7.68 28.50
CA ARG A 210 15.93 6.79 29.17
C ARG A 210 17.13 6.45 28.32
N ASN A 211 17.11 6.78 27.02
CA ASN A 211 18.18 6.42 26.10
C ASN A 211 19.01 7.65 25.71
N TYR A 212 20.03 7.97 26.51
CA TYR A 212 20.95 9.06 26.18
C TYR A 212 21.89 8.76 25.01
N LEU A 213 21.93 7.51 24.53
CA LEU A 213 22.77 7.13 23.39
C LEU A 213 22.02 7.29 22.06
N SER A 214 20.69 7.45 22.07
CA SER A 214 19.87 7.49 20.85
C SER A 214 20.35 8.55 19.86
N GLY A 215 20.62 9.77 20.34
CA GLY A 215 21.13 10.88 19.51
C GLY A 215 22.53 10.64 18.94
N ILE A 216 23.40 9.93 19.65
CA ILE A 216 24.77 9.62 19.21
C ILE A 216 24.78 8.45 18.23
N LEU A 217 23.99 7.42 18.52
CA LEU A 217 23.94 6.19 17.73
C LEU A 217 23.12 6.34 16.45
N SER A 218 22.08 7.18 16.43
CA SER A 218 21.19 7.36 15.27
C SER A 218 21.91 7.58 13.92
N PRO A 219 22.86 8.53 13.78
CA PRO A 219 23.57 8.72 12.52
C PRO A 219 24.42 7.51 12.13
N ILE A 220 25.07 6.86 13.10
CA ILE A 220 26.01 5.75 12.86
C ILE A 220 25.24 4.45 12.57
N LEU A 221 24.14 4.18 13.27
CA LEU A 221 23.34 2.99 13.05
C LEU A 221 22.68 3.00 11.66
N LYS A 222 22.23 4.16 11.18
CA LYS A 222 21.67 4.27 9.82
C LYS A 222 22.67 3.79 8.77
N ASP A 223 23.95 4.07 8.95
CA ASP A 223 25.02 3.69 8.03
C ASP A 223 25.24 2.17 7.91
N TYR A 224 24.86 1.36 8.90
CA TYR A 224 25.02 -0.10 8.89
C TYR A 224 23.69 -0.85 8.73
N PHE A 225 22.58 -0.27 9.16
CA PHE A 225 21.27 -0.93 9.19
C PHE A 225 20.33 -0.50 8.06
N SER A 226 20.68 0.53 7.28
CA SER A 226 19.96 0.91 6.06
C SER A 226 20.40 0.09 4.82
N ASP A 227 20.00 0.53 3.63
CA ASP A 227 20.35 -0.12 2.36
C ASP A 227 21.85 0.03 2.06
N LEU A 228 22.59 -1.09 2.15
CA LEU A 228 24.03 -1.16 1.90
C LEU A 228 24.40 -1.25 0.41
N THR A 229 23.55 -0.72 -0.48
CA THR A 229 23.71 -0.81 -1.93
C THR A 229 24.13 0.54 -2.51
N GLY A 230 25.07 0.54 -3.46
CA GLY A 230 25.57 1.75 -4.10
C GLY A 230 27.08 1.93 -3.95
N PRO A 231 27.68 2.87 -4.71
CA PRO A 231 29.13 3.01 -4.83
C PRO A 231 29.83 3.38 -3.51
N ASN A 232 29.17 4.17 -2.66
CA ASN A 232 29.72 4.61 -1.37
C ASN A 232 29.63 3.55 -0.27
N SER A 233 28.96 2.43 -0.53
CA SER A 233 28.63 1.41 0.47
C SER A 233 29.29 0.06 0.19
N ILE A 234 30.11 -0.07 -0.87
CA ILE A 234 30.73 -1.34 -1.29
C ILE A 234 31.60 -1.93 -0.19
N ASP A 235 32.49 -1.13 0.41
CA ASP A 235 33.38 -1.59 1.48
C ASP A 235 32.60 -2.08 2.71
N LYS A 236 31.49 -1.42 3.04
CA LYS A 236 30.61 -1.83 4.13
C LYS A 236 29.86 -3.11 3.79
N LEU A 237 29.36 -3.22 2.55
CA LEU A 237 28.67 -4.41 2.07
C LEU A 237 29.61 -5.63 2.11
N GLU A 238 30.86 -5.49 1.65
CA GLU A 238 31.86 -6.57 1.69
C GLU A 238 32.10 -7.08 3.12
N LYS A 239 32.24 -6.16 4.08
CA LYS A 239 32.46 -6.53 5.49
C LYS A 239 31.21 -7.12 6.16
N CYS A 240 30.02 -6.58 5.84
CA CYS A 240 28.76 -6.87 6.55
C CYS A 240 27.88 -7.94 5.89
N TYR A 241 28.19 -8.36 4.66
CA TYR A 241 27.42 -9.40 3.98
C TYR A 241 27.69 -10.76 4.61
N VAL A 242 26.65 -11.59 4.64
CA VAL A 242 26.66 -12.87 5.35
C VAL A 242 26.42 -13.99 4.35
N GLU A 243 27.50 -14.70 4.03
CA GLU A 243 27.51 -15.92 3.23
C GLU A 243 27.47 -17.12 4.19
N ILE A 244 26.27 -17.63 4.48
CA ILE A 244 26.14 -18.82 5.33
C ILE A 244 26.08 -20.06 4.44
N ASP A 245 26.98 -21.01 4.68
CA ASP A 245 26.98 -22.34 4.07
C ASP A 245 26.08 -23.34 4.81
N GLU A 246 25.85 -23.12 6.10
CA GLU A 246 25.01 -24.00 6.92
C GLU A 246 23.55 -23.86 6.52
N ALA A 247 22.95 -24.99 6.13
CA ALA A 247 21.51 -25.10 5.99
C ALA A 247 20.90 -24.70 7.33
N ILE A 248 20.42 -23.45 7.43
CA ILE A 248 19.55 -23.06 8.53
C ILE A 248 18.39 -24.04 8.41
N SER A 249 18.31 -24.99 9.35
CA SER A 249 17.17 -25.86 9.48
C SER A 249 15.96 -24.96 9.54
N LEU A 250 15.24 -24.86 8.42
CA LEU A 250 13.90 -24.32 8.38
C LEU A 250 13.17 -25.11 9.46
N ASP A 251 12.85 -24.46 10.57
CA ASP A 251 12.12 -25.07 11.66
C ASP A 251 10.76 -25.50 11.10
N GLU A 252 10.68 -26.73 10.57
CA GLU A 252 9.47 -27.39 10.09
C GLU A 252 8.43 -27.52 11.23
N SER A 253 8.84 -27.27 12.47
CA SER A 253 8.07 -27.38 13.71
C SER A 253 6.96 -26.34 13.86
N THR A 254 7.01 -25.24 13.11
CA THR A 254 5.89 -24.30 12.97
C THR A 254 5.35 -24.41 11.57
N GLY A 255 4.05 -24.68 11.36
CA GLY A 255 3.43 -24.70 10.03
C GLY A 255 3.58 -23.34 9.34
N ASP A 256 4.69 -23.16 8.62
CA ASP A 256 5.32 -21.84 8.56
C ASP A 256 4.69 -20.95 7.48
N SER A 257 3.78 -20.07 7.88
CA SER A 257 3.33 -18.93 7.06
C SER A 257 4.48 -17.96 6.71
N ARG A 258 5.64 -18.11 7.38
CA ARG A 258 6.89 -17.38 7.12
C ARG A 258 7.74 -18.02 6.01
N GLY A 259 7.40 -19.24 5.55
CA GLY A 259 8.11 -19.98 4.50
C GLY A 259 7.67 -19.63 3.07
N LEU A 260 8.20 -20.38 2.10
CA LEU A 260 7.76 -20.36 0.70
C LEU A 260 6.26 -20.62 0.60
N SER A 261 5.56 -19.89 -0.27
CA SER A 261 4.19 -20.25 -0.63
C SER A 261 4.16 -21.71 -1.11
N LYS A 262 3.23 -22.52 -0.58
CA LYS A 262 3.04 -23.94 -0.98
C LYS A 262 2.89 -24.07 -2.51
N THR A 263 2.39 -23.05 -3.18
CA THR A 263 2.24 -22.97 -4.64
C THR A 263 3.59 -22.92 -5.37
N ILE A 264 4.55 -22.17 -4.83
CA ILE A 264 5.89 -21.99 -5.42
C ILE A 264 6.79 -23.17 -5.06
N ALA A 265 6.70 -23.64 -3.82
CA ALA A 265 7.44 -24.81 -3.36
C ALA A 265 7.16 -26.06 -4.23
N ARG A 266 5.95 -26.17 -4.80
CA ARG A 266 5.50 -27.28 -5.64
C ARG A 266 5.70 -27.05 -7.15
N ASP A 267 6.18 -25.88 -7.59
CA ASP A 267 6.38 -25.60 -9.01
C ASP A 267 7.71 -26.22 -9.49
N PRO A 268 7.69 -27.27 -10.34
CA PRO A 268 8.91 -27.94 -10.79
C PRO A 268 9.76 -27.07 -11.72
N SER A 269 9.22 -25.96 -12.23
CA SER A 269 9.98 -25.02 -13.06
C SER A 269 10.90 -24.09 -12.25
N ILE A 270 10.81 -24.12 -10.91
CA ILE A 270 11.58 -23.25 -10.02
C ILE A 270 12.61 -24.09 -9.27
N THR A 271 13.88 -23.75 -9.45
CA THR A 271 14.98 -24.38 -8.71
C THR A 271 15.09 -23.72 -7.34
N GLN A 272 15.08 -24.54 -6.30
CA GLN A 272 15.20 -24.11 -4.90
C GLN A 272 16.54 -24.55 -4.36
N PHE A 273 17.19 -23.67 -3.60
CA PHE A 273 18.47 -23.93 -2.97
C PHE A 273 18.37 -23.72 -1.46
N GLU A 274 19.15 -24.49 -0.71
CA GLU A 274 19.20 -24.43 0.76
C GLU A 274 20.06 -23.27 1.27
N SER A 275 21.02 -22.80 0.47
CA SER A 275 21.96 -21.74 0.85
C SER A 275 22.24 -20.78 -0.30
N ILE A 276 22.68 -19.57 0.06
CA ILE A 276 23.05 -18.50 -0.88
C ILE A 276 24.22 -18.95 -1.76
N GLN A 277 25.19 -19.67 -1.19
CA GLN A 277 26.36 -20.15 -1.92
C GLN A 277 25.98 -21.08 -3.07
N LYS A 278 24.96 -21.93 -2.88
CA LYS A 278 24.44 -22.78 -3.96
C LYS A 278 23.79 -21.95 -5.08
N VAL A 279 23.13 -20.83 -4.74
CA VAL A 279 22.62 -19.89 -5.75
C VAL A 279 23.76 -19.21 -6.51
N TYR A 280 24.84 -18.81 -5.84
CA TYR A 280 26.05 -18.29 -6.50
C TYR A 280 26.66 -19.30 -7.47
N ASN A 281 26.86 -20.54 -7.03
CA ASN A 281 27.40 -21.59 -7.88
C ASN A 281 26.51 -21.87 -9.11
N ASN A 282 25.18 -21.77 -8.95
CA ASN A 282 24.25 -21.91 -10.06
C ASN A 282 24.33 -20.75 -11.05
N LEU A 283 24.40 -19.52 -10.54
CA LEU A 283 24.54 -18.32 -11.36
C LEU A 283 25.88 -18.31 -12.11
N ASP A 284 26.96 -18.71 -11.44
CA ASP A 284 28.28 -18.93 -12.04
C ASP A 284 28.21 -19.91 -13.21
N TYR A 285 27.63 -21.09 -13.00
CA TYR A 285 27.49 -22.09 -14.04
C TYR A 285 26.80 -21.55 -15.31
N TYR A 286 25.73 -20.77 -15.15
CA TYR A 286 25.02 -20.20 -16.29
C TYR A 286 25.75 -19.05 -16.95
N ILE A 287 26.41 -18.18 -16.18
CA ILE A 287 27.21 -17.07 -16.71
C ILE A 287 28.43 -17.62 -17.44
N ASP A 288 29.17 -18.55 -16.85
CA ASP A 288 30.34 -19.18 -17.46
C ASP A 288 29.95 -19.95 -18.73
N SER A 289 28.87 -20.74 -18.68
CA SER A 289 28.33 -21.42 -19.86
C SER A 289 27.91 -20.45 -20.97
N PHE A 290 27.48 -19.24 -20.62
CA PHE A 290 27.12 -18.21 -21.59
C PHE A 290 28.37 -17.56 -22.20
N ILE A 291 29.35 -17.20 -21.38
CA ILE A 291 30.62 -16.59 -21.80
C ILE A 291 31.43 -17.55 -22.68
N GLU A 292 31.46 -18.84 -22.33
CA GLU A 292 32.14 -19.90 -23.10
C GLU A 292 31.44 -20.21 -24.44
N GLY A 293 30.26 -19.64 -24.70
CA GLY A 293 29.52 -19.84 -25.94
C GLY A 293 28.87 -21.23 -26.08
N LYS A 294 28.72 -21.98 -24.97
CA LYS A 294 27.99 -23.26 -24.96
C LYS A 294 26.49 -23.04 -25.26
N GLN A 295 25.97 -21.86 -24.97
CA GLN A 295 24.61 -21.46 -25.32
C GLN A 295 24.59 -20.68 -26.64
N LYS A 296 23.79 -21.17 -27.61
CA LYS A 296 23.68 -20.55 -28.95
C LYS A 296 22.89 -19.23 -28.95
N SER A 297 22.01 -19.03 -27.96
CA SER A 297 21.18 -17.84 -27.80
C SER A 297 21.58 -17.04 -26.56
N GLY A 298 20.87 -15.94 -26.29
CA GLY A 298 20.93 -15.30 -24.97
C GLY A 298 20.54 -16.28 -23.85
N VAL A 299 20.71 -15.84 -22.59
CA VAL A 299 20.16 -16.54 -21.41
C VAL A 299 19.22 -15.62 -20.64
N VAL A 300 18.07 -16.12 -20.21
CA VAL A 300 17.19 -15.43 -19.24
C VAL A 300 17.29 -16.13 -17.88
N TYR A 301 17.67 -15.38 -16.86
CA TYR A 301 17.74 -15.84 -15.48
C TYR A 301 16.77 -15.03 -14.61
N ILE A 302 15.83 -15.68 -13.93
CA ILE A 302 14.82 -15.04 -13.09
C ILE A 302 15.13 -15.37 -11.63
N LEU A 303 15.44 -14.34 -10.85
CA LEU A 303 15.64 -14.45 -9.41
C LEU A 303 14.32 -14.11 -8.69
N LEU A 304 13.73 -15.13 -8.08
CA LEU A 304 12.48 -15.03 -7.33
C LEU A 304 12.75 -14.87 -5.84
N GLY A 305 11.95 -14.06 -5.16
CA GLY A 305 11.99 -13.97 -3.71
C GLY A 305 10.93 -13.03 -3.15
N ARG A 306 10.61 -13.20 -1.86
CA ARG A 306 9.64 -12.35 -1.13
C ARG A 306 10.10 -10.89 -1.05
N VAL A 307 9.19 -10.02 -0.63
CA VAL A 307 9.52 -8.64 -0.24
C VAL A 307 10.54 -8.70 0.89
N GLY A 308 11.61 -7.90 0.79
CA GLY A 308 12.63 -7.88 1.83
C GLY A 308 13.53 -9.12 1.92
N ALA A 309 13.50 -10.03 0.94
CA ALA A 309 14.37 -11.20 0.91
C ALA A 309 15.85 -10.89 0.62
N GLY A 310 16.21 -9.63 0.34
CA GLY A 310 17.59 -9.22 0.05
C GLY A 310 18.05 -9.40 -1.40
N LYS A 311 17.13 -9.47 -2.38
CA LYS A 311 17.45 -9.65 -3.82
C LYS A 311 18.46 -8.61 -4.35
N THR A 312 18.21 -7.32 -4.14
CA THR A 312 19.12 -6.23 -4.54
C THR A 312 20.48 -6.38 -3.87
N THR A 313 20.52 -6.61 -2.55
CA THR A 313 21.79 -6.80 -1.81
C THR A 313 22.56 -8.02 -2.32
N PHE A 314 21.87 -9.13 -2.60
CA PHE A 314 22.45 -10.34 -3.18
C PHE A 314 23.08 -10.08 -4.56
N LEU A 315 22.36 -9.40 -5.46
CA LEU A 315 22.84 -9.08 -6.81
C LEU A 315 24.01 -8.10 -6.77
N TYR A 316 23.92 -7.07 -5.94
CA TYR A 316 24.98 -6.08 -5.78
C TYR A 316 26.25 -6.73 -5.22
N HIS A 317 26.12 -7.57 -4.20
CA HIS A 317 27.24 -8.33 -3.65
C HIS A 317 27.87 -9.26 -4.69
N TYR A 318 27.04 -9.99 -5.44
CA TYR A 318 27.52 -10.92 -6.45
C TYR A 318 28.35 -10.23 -7.54
N PHE A 319 27.81 -9.18 -8.17
CA PHE A 319 28.47 -8.55 -9.32
C PHE A 319 29.62 -7.62 -8.94
N TYR A 320 29.51 -6.85 -7.84
CA TYR A 320 30.50 -5.83 -7.50
C TYR A 320 31.57 -6.28 -6.50
N ILE A 321 31.32 -7.35 -5.74
CA ILE A 321 32.25 -7.87 -4.72
C ILE A 321 32.74 -9.25 -5.13
N SER A 322 31.86 -10.26 -5.12
CA SER A 322 32.25 -11.66 -5.36
C SER A 322 32.85 -11.89 -6.75
N LYS A 323 32.27 -11.27 -7.79
CA LYS A 323 32.66 -11.45 -9.19
C LYS A 323 33.13 -10.18 -9.87
N LYS A 324 33.87 -9.33 -9.14
CA LYS A 324 34.46 -8.09 -9.65
C LYS A 324 35.26 -8.25 -10.96
N ARG A 325 35.89 -9.41 -11.18
CA ARG A 325 36.63 -9.70 -12.42
C ARG A 325 35.76 -9.88 -13.66
N LEU A 326 34.44 -10.08 -13.52
CA LEU A 326 33.54 -10.17 -14.66
C LEU A 326 33.54 -8.88 -15.49
N ASP A 327 33.75 -7.71 -14.87
CA ASP A 327 33.83 -6.42 -15.58
C ASP A 327 35.01 -6.31 -16.56
N GLU A 328 36.04 -7.17 -16.41
CA GLU A 328 37.19 -7.19 -17.31
C GLU A 328 36.89 -7.94 -18.62
N ILE A 329 35.91 -8.84 -18.61
CA ILE A 329 35.59 -9.75 -19.73
C ILE A 329 34.15 -9.60 -20.25
N SER A 330 33.29 -8.92 -19.51
CA SER A 330 31.88 -8.73 -19.81
C SER A 330 31.43 -7.29 -19.54
N LEU A 331 30.48 -6.81 -20.34
CA LEU A 331 29.78 -5.55 -20.10
C LEU A 331 28.61 -5.82 -19.15
N ILE A 332 28.67 -5.26 -17.94
CA ILE A 332 27.63 -5.42 -16.92
C ILE A 332 26.79 -4.14 -16.84
N TYR A 333 25.50 -4.28 -17.12
CA TYR A 333 24.51 -3.21 -17.06
C TYR A 333 23.54 -3.45 -15.91
N TYR A 334 23.81 -2.84 -14.75
CA TYR A 334 22.91 -2.90 -13.60
C TYR A 334 21.86 -1.79 -13.68
N LEU A 335 20.58 -2.17 -13.82
CA LEU A 335 19.47 -1.24 -13.98
C LEU A 335 18.52 -1.32 -12.78
N ASN A 336 18.53 -0.26 -11.97
CA ASN A 336 17.57 -0.04 -10.90
C ASN A 336 16.35 0.70 -11.44
N TRP A 337 15.24 -0.01 -11.64
CA TRP A 337 14.05 0.55 -12.31
C TRP A 337 13.26 1.56 -11.46
N LEU A 338 13.56 1.69 -10.17
CA LEU A 338 13.01 2.76 -9.32
C LEU A 338 13.46 4.16 -9.77
N GLU A 339 14.61 4.26 -10.44
CA GLU A 339 15.18 5.52 -10.91
C GLU A 339 14.49 6.05 -12.18
N MET A 340 13.58 5.28 -12.78
CA MET A 340 12.90 5.63 -14.02
C MET A 340 11.98 6.84 -13.87
N GLY A 341 11.37 7.03 -12.69
CA GLY A 341 10.36 8.06 -12.47
C GLY A 341 9.18 7.92 -13.43
N GLN A 342 8.93 8.95 -14.25
CA GLN A 342 7.85 9.00 -15.24
C GLN A 342 8.32 8.82 -16.69
N GLN A 343 9.60 8.50 -16.92
CA GLN A 343 10.14 8.30 -18.26
C GLN A 343 9.55 7.05 -18.93
N LYS A 344 9.64 6.97 -20.27
CA LYS A 344 9.32 5.72 -20.97
C LYS A 344 10.39 4.67 -20.73
N VAL A 345 9.98 3.40 -20.69
CA VAL A 345 10.86 2.24 -20.47
C VAL A 345 12.08 2.25 -21.39
N SER A 346 11.88 2.47 -22.69
CA SER A 346 12.98 2.50 -23.66
C SER A 346 13.92 3.68 -23.47
N GLU A 347 13.37 4.87 -23.18
CA GLU A 347 14.17 6.09 -23.03
C GLU A 347 15.11 5.95 -21.82
N PHE A 348 14.57 5.54 -20.66
CA PHE A 348 15.34 5.27 -19.46
C PHE A 348 16.40 4.18 -19.68
N PHE A 349 16.02 3.07 -20.32
CA PHE A 349 16.93 1.97 -20.57
C PHE A 349 18.17 2.42 -21.36
N TYR A 350 17.98 3.05 -22.52
CA TYR A 350 19.12 3.46 -23.34
C TYR A 350 19.92 4.62 -22.73
N GLU A 351 19.28 5.51 -21.96
CA GLU A 351 19.99 6.53 -21.18
C GLU A 351 20.96 5.88 -20.17
N LYS A 352 20.50 4.87 -19.43
CA LYS A 352 21.34 4.13 -18.48
C LYS A 352 22.43 3.32 -19.17
N ILE A 353 22.12 2.65 -20.28
CA ILE A 353 23.12 1.93 -21.08
C ILE A 353 24.23 2.87 -21.55
N ASP A 354 23.89 4.05 -22.07
CA ASP A 354 24.90 5.03 -22.49
C ASP A 354 25.75 5.50 -21.30
N SER A 355 25.10 5.83 -20.18
CA SER A 355 25.79 6.28 -18.97
C SER A 355 26.82 5.27 -18.49
N ILE A 356 26.43 3.98 -18.40
CA ILE A 356 27.30 2.89 -17.96
C ILE A 356 28.37 2.59 -19.01
N SER A 357 28.02 2.57 -20.29
CA SER A 357 28.98 2.32 -21.39
C SER A 357 30.06 3.39 -21.45
N ASN A 358 29.71 4.65 -21.20
CA ASN A 358 30.66 5.76 -21.14
C ASN A 358 31.60 5.68 -19.95
N GLN A 359 31.26 4.95 -18.89
CA GLN A 359 32.14 4.70 -17.74
C GLN A 359 32.96 3.41 -17.88
N SER A 360 32.56 2.49 -18.76
CA SER A 360 33.23 1.21 -18.97
C SER A 360 34.46 1.34 -19.88
N LEU A 361 35.65 1.14 -19.31
CA LEU A 361 36.90 1.06 -20.07
C LEU A 361 36.88 -0.09 -21.10
N LEU A 362 36.24 -1.21 -20.75
CA LEU A 362 36.11 -2.35 -21.65
C LEU A 362 35.31 -1.98 -22.90
N PHE A 363 34.20 -1.26 -22.72
CA PHE A 363 33.39 -0.75 -23.83
C PHE A 363 34.20 0.23 -24.68
N GLN A 364 34.73 1.29 -24.08
CA GLN A 364 35.47 2.35 -24.78
C GLN A 364 36.62 1.81 -25.64
N ASN A 365 37.37 0.83 -25.13
CA ASN A 365 38.50 0.24 -25.85
C ASN A 365 38.06 -0.61 -27.05
N ASN A 366 36.85 -1.16 -27.02
CA ASN A 366 36.34 -2.09 -28.02
C ASN A 366 35.23 -1.50 -28.90
N SER A 367 34.75 -0.29 -28.64
CA SER A 367 33.73 0.42 -29.41
C SER A 367 34.31 1.55 -30.26
N LYS A 368 35.52 1.37 -30.82
CA LYS A 368 36.16 2.34 -31.72
C LYS A 368 35.50 2.35 -33.10
N ILE A 369 35.75 3.39 -33.89
CA ILE A 369 35.14 3.57 -35.21
C ILE A 369 35.32 2.34 -36.12
N ASP A 370 36.51 1.75 -36.18
CA ASP A 370 36.77 0.52 -36.96
C ASP A 370 35.89 -0.67 -36.53
N THR A 371 35.54 -0.74 -35.25
CA THR A 371 34.67 -1.80 -34.72
C THR A 371 33.21 -1.51 -35.05
N ILE A 372 32.80 -0.24 -34.95
CA ILE A 372 31.47 0.21 -35.36
C ILE A 372 31.26 -0.06 -36.85
N GLU A 373 32.20 0.32 -37.71
CA GLU A 373 32.13 0.05 -39.16
C GLU A 373 31.93 -1.43 -39.47
N LYS A 374 32.68 -2.31 -38.78
CA LYS A 374 32.53 -3.76 -38.95
C LYS A 374 31.19 -4.28 -38.42
N ALA A 375 30.68 -3.72 -37.33
CA ALA A 375 29.36 -4.09 -36.82
C ALA A 375 28.22 -3.74 -37.80
N PHE A 376 28.40 -2.68 -38.60
CA PHE A 376 27.47 -2.19 -39.62
C PHE A 376 27.87 -2.56 -41.05
N GLU A 377 28.74 -3.56 -41.23
CA GLU A 377 29.30 -3.90 -42.53
C GLU A 377 28.21 -4.24 -43.58
N GLN A 378 27.13 -4.89 -43.16
CA GLN A 378 26.02 -5.25 -44.07
C GLN A 378 25.31 -4.01 -44.62
N GLU A 379 25.02 -3.03 -43.75
CA GLU A 379 24.37 -1.77 -44.10
C GLU A 379 25.29 -0.91 -44.97
N ILE A 380 26.58 -0.84 -44.62
CA ILE A 380 27.60 -0.14 -45.40
C ILE A 380 27.72 -0.74 -46.79
N ASN A 381 27.79 -2.07 -46.91
CA ASN A 381 27.89 -2.76 -48.20
C ASN A 381 26.61 -2.60 -49.02
N SER A 382 25.43 -2.62 -48.39
CA SER A 382 24.16 -2.33 -49.07
C SER A 382 24.14 -0.93 -49.67
N LEU A 383 24.70 0.07 -48.99
CA LEU A 383 24.79 1.44 -49.51
C LEU A 383 25.82 1.59 -50.63
N LYS A 384 27.01 0.98 -50.45
CA LYS A 384 28.08 0.97 -51.47
C LYS A 384 27.59 0.32 -52.77
N ASN A 385 26.85 -0.78 -52.68
CA ASN A 385 26.29 -1.48 -53.84
C ASN A 385 25.02 -0.80 -54.40
N GLY A 386 24.39 0.08 -53.63
CA GLY A 386 23.14 0.75 -53.98
C GLY A 386 23.33 2.25 -54.25
N PRO A 387 22.75 3.15 -53.43
CA PRO A 387 22.74 4.60 -53.69
C PRO A 387 24.12 5.24 -53.90
N LEU A 388 25.14 4.75 -53.20
CA LEU A 388 26.51 5.30 -53.29
C LEU A 388 27.32 4.70 -54.45
N GLY A 389 26.84 3.63 -55.09
CA GLY A 389 27.57 2.93 -56.17
C GLY A 389 27.80 3.76 -57.43
N ARG A 390 27.09 4.89 -57.59
CA ARG A 390 27.29 5.86 -58.68
C ARG A 390 28.36 6.90 -58.39
N ILE A 391 28.77 7.05 -57.13
CA ILE A 391 29.80 8.00 -56.70
C ILE A 391 31.16 7.34 -56.95
N LYS A 392 32.06 8.05 -57.66
CA LYS A 392 33.42 7.55 -57.97
C LYS A 392 34.49 8.07 -57.01
N GLU A 393 34.18 9.14 -56.28
CA GLU A 393 35.11 9.80 -55.36
C GLU A 393 35.06 9.12 -53.99
N SER A 394 36.19 8.52 -53.58
CA SER A 394 36.28 7.75 -52.33
C SER A 394 36.03 8.60 -51.09
N ALA A 395 36.57 9.82 -51.04
CA ALA A 395 36.41 10.73 -49.90
C ALA A 395 34.93 11.09 -49.65
N LEU A 396 34.15 11.29 -50.71
CA LEU A 396 32.72 11.59 -50.60
C LEU A 396 31.91 10.37 -50.12
N ILE A 397 32.32 9.16 -50.51
CA ILE A 397 31.72 7.91 -50.01
C ILE A 397 32.00 7.74 -48.52
N GLU A 398 33.25 7.95 -48.08
CA GLU A 398 33.63 7.88 -46.67
C GLU A 398 32.88 8.91 -45.82
N GLN A 399 32.75 10.14 -46.30
CA GLN A 399 31.93 11.17 -45.64
C GLN A 399 30.47 10.71 -45.48
N LYS A 400 29.87 10.18 -46.54
CA LYS A 400 28.48 9.70 -46.50
C LYS A 400 28.28 8.50 -45.58
N ILE A 401 29.27 7.62 -45.48
CA ILE A 401 29.27 6.52 -44.52
C ILE A 401 29.37 7.07 -43.09
N GLY A 402 30.25 8.04 -42.84
CA GLY A 402 30.37 8.72 -41.55
C GLY A 402 29.07 9.40 -41.10
N GLU A 403 28.41 10.12 -42.01
CA GLU A 403 27.09 10.74 -41.77
C GLU A 403 26.04 9.68 -41.40
N MET A 404 26.00 8.54 -42.12
CA MET A 404 25.08 7.45 -41.80
C MET A 404 25.38 6.84 -40.42
N LEU A 405 26.65 6.56 -40.10
CA LEU A 405 27.02 5.99 -38.81
C LEU A 405 26.67 6.94 -37.66
N PHE A 406 26.82 8.25 -37.87
CA PHE A 406 26.35 9.26 -36.93
C PHE A 406 24.82 9.19 -36.75
N ASP A 407 24.04 9.15 -37.82
CA ASP A 407 22.58 9.02 -37.77
C ASP A 407 22.12 7.72 -37.09
N LEU A 408 22.84 6.62 -37.33
CA LEU A 408 22.58 5.33 -36.69
C LEU A 408 22.94 5.35 -35.20
N SER A 409 24.01 6.06 -34.81
CA SER A 409 24.39 6.22 -33.40
C SER A 409 23.33 7.00 -32.60
N MET A 410 22.61 7.91 -33.25
CA MET A 410 21.47 8.62 -32.64
C MET A 410 20.28 7.69 -32.39
N LYS A 411 20.14 6.61 -33.17
CA LYS A 411 19.10 5.59 -32.98
C LYS A 411 19.61 4.47 -32.08
N LYS A 412 19.62 4.73 -30.77
CA LYS A 412 20.21 3.86 -29.73
C LYS A 412 19.80 2.38 -29.83
N ASP A 413 18.53 2.07 -30.12
CA ASP A 413 18.08 0.67 -30.32
C ASP A 413 18.82 -0.04 -31.46
N ASN A 414 18.90 0.61 -32.63
CA ASN A 414 19.61 0.07 -33.79
C ASN A 414 21.12 -0.01 -33.53
N TYR A 415 21.67 1.00 -32.84
CA TYR A 415 23.08 1.05 -32.52
C TYR A 415 23.52 -0.17 -31.68
N TYR A 416 22.91 -0.35 -30.51
CA TYR A 416 23.29 -1.41 -29.58
C TYR A 416 22.88 -2.81 -30.07
N SER A 417 21.75 -2.95 -30.77
CA SER A 417 21.32 -4.25 -31.30
C SER A 417 22.27 -4.84 -32.36
N LYS A 418 23.14 -4.02 -32.96
CA LYS A 418 24.19 -4.47 -33.89
C LYS A 418 25.55 -4.59 -33.21
N LEU A 419 25.91 -3.60 -32.40
CA LEU A 419 27.20 -3.55 -31.74
C LEU A 419 27.38 -4.66 -30.71
N ILE A 420 26.38 -4.89 -29.84
CA ILE A 420 26.50 -5.87 -28.74
C ILE A 420 26.68 -7.31 -29.27
N PRO A 421 25.88 -7.81 -30.22
CA PRO A 421 26.13 -9.12 -30.81
C PRO A 421 27.46 -9.22 -31.58
N TYR A 422 27.94 -8.12 -32.14
CA TYR A 422 29.26 -8.07 -32.78
C TYR A 422 30.39 -8.24 -31.74
N LEU A 423 30.33 -7.51 -30.63
CA LEU A 423 31.30 -7.61 -29.53
C LEU A 423 31.36 -9.03 -28.95
N LYS A 424 30.21 -9.70 -28.81
CA LYS A 424 30.16 -11.09 -28.35
C LYS A 424 30.87 -12.05 -29.32
N ARG A 425 30.60 -11.94 -30.62
CA ARG A 425 31.13 -12.88 -31.63
C ARG A 425 32.60 -12.65 -31.96
N GLU A 426 32.98 -11.40 -32.23
CA GLU A 426 34.30 -11.06 -32.76
C GLU A 426 35.31 -10.69 -31.67
N LYS A 427 34.84 -10.12 -30.55
CA LYS A 427 35.69 -9.68 -29.43
C LYS A 427 35.60 -10.59 -28.21
N LYS A 428 34.69 -11.57 -28.20
CA LYS A 428 34.38 -12.44 -27.05
C LYS A 428 33.97 -11.68 -25.79
N ILE A 429 33.42 -10.49 -25.96
CA ILE A 429 32.93 -9.65 -24.86
C ILE A 429 31.44 -9.92 -24.68
N SER A 430 31.10 -10.54 -23.57
CA SER A 430 29.71 -10.88 -23.24
C SER A 430 28.98 -9.69 -22.63
N THR A 431 27.65 -9.69 -22.71
CA THR A 431 26.82 -8.63 -22.12
C THR A 431 25.83 -9.22 -21.12
N ILE A 432 25.87 -8.69 -19.90
CA ILE A 432 25.04 -9.08 -18.77
C ILE A 432 24.18 -7.87 -18.40
N ILE A 433 22.86 -8.05 -18.36
CA ILE A 433 21.90 -6.99 -18.04
C ILE A 433 21.08 -7.41 -16.84
N ILE A 434 21.11 -6.62 -15.78
CA ILE A 434 20.37 -6.86 -14.54
C ILE A 434 19.20 -5.89 -14.47
N PHE A 435 17.99 -6.43 -14.36
CA PHE A 435 16.76 -5.70 -14.13
C PHE A 435 16.34 -5.90 -12.67
N ASP A 436 16.54 -4.87 -11.84
CA ASP A 436 16.26 -4.91 -10.40
C ASP A 436 15.13 -3.93 -9.99
N ASN A 437 14.50 -4.21 -8.85
CA ASN A 437 13.39 -3.45 -8.26
C ASN A 437 12.16 -3.21 -9.15
N ILE A 438 11.95 -4.04 -10.18
CA ILE A 438 10.75 -3.98 -11.04
C ILE A 438 9.49 -4.15 -10.18
N ASP A 439 9.55 -5.03 -9.18
CA ASP A 439 8.45 -5.43 -8.31
C ASP A 439 7.84 -4.33 -7.45
N GLN A 440 8.47 -3.16 -7.37
CA GLN A 440 8.01 -1.98 -6.64
C GLN A 440 7.19 -1.00 -7.49
N LEU A 441 7.13 -1.23 -8.82
CA LEU A 441 6.43 -0.36 -9.76
C LEU A 441 4.95 -0.75 -9.92
N ASP A 442 4.16 0.06 -10.63
CA ASP A 442 2.77 -0.29 -10.96
C ASP A 442 2.70 -1.58 -11.81
N PRO A 443 1.75 -2.49 -11.57
CA PRO A 443 1.66 -3.78 -12.28
C PRO A 443 1.72 -3.69 -13.80
N LYS A 444 1.15 -2.64 -14.42
CA LYS A 444 1.19 -2.46 -15.89
C LYS A 444 2.61 -2.18 -16.37
N LEU A 445 3.31 -1.32 -15.65
CA LEU A 445 4.70 -0.96 -15.98
C LEU A 445 5.64 -2.14 -15.74
N GLN A 446 5.39 -2.96 -14.70
CA GLN A 446 6.15 -4.20 -14.48
C GLN A 446 6.08 -5.13 -15.69
N GLU A 447 4.87 -5.36 -16.22
CA GLU A 447 4.66 -6.20 -17.39
C GLU A 447 5.36 -5.61 -18.63
N GLU A 448 5.27 -4.30 -18.83
CA GLU A 448 5.97 -3.60 -19.91
C GLU A 448 7.49 -3.79 -19.83
N ILE A 449 8.08 -3.61 -18.65
CA ILE A 449 9.53 -3.77 -18.44
C ILE A 449 9.98 -5.21 -18.66
N VAL A 450 9.21 -6.18 -18.18
CA VAL A 450 9.52 -7.61 -18.36
C VAL A 450 9.46 -7.99 -19.85
N ASN A 451 8.42 -7.56 -20.57
CA ASN A 451 8.31 -7.77 -22.02
C ASN A 451 9.44 -7.08 -22.78
N PHE A 452 9.82 -5.87 -22.36
CA PHE A 452 10.94 -5.13 -22.91
C PHE A 452 12.27 -5.87 -22.68
N ALA A 453 12.50 -6.41 -21.48
CA ALA A 453 13.68 -7.21 -21.15
C ALA A 453 13.84 -8.42 -22.09
N PHE A 454 12.72 -9.08 -22.44
CA PHE A 454 12.71 -10.20 -23.39
C PHE A 454 12.97 -9.78 -24.83
N SER A 455 12.47 -8.60 -25.24
CA SER A 455 12.80 -8.00 -26.53
C SER A 455 14.31 -7.73 -26.64
N ILE A 456 14.90 -7.13 -25.60
CA ILE A 456 16.34 -6.87 -25.53
C ILE A 456 17.15 -8.16 -25.54
N TYR A 457 16.79 -9.15 -24.73
CA TYR A 457 17.41 -10.48 -24.72
C TYR A 457 17.49 -11.08 -26.14
N THR A 458 16.40 -10.98 -26.90
CA THR A 458 16.30 -11.56 -28.25
C THR A 458 17.19 -10.80 -29.23
N LYS A 459 17.15 -9.47 -29.19
CA LYS A 459 17.92 -8.60 -30.08
C LYS A 459 19.43 -8.66 -29.80
N TRP A 460 19.82 -8.64 -28.53
CA TRP A 460 21.22 -8.48 -28.11
C TRP A 460 21.93 -9.81 -27.86
N GLN A 461 21.17 -10.92 -27.74
CA GLN A 461 21.70 -12.23 -27.35
C GLN A 461 22.50 -12.19 -26.04
N SER A 462 22.03 -11.36 -25.10
CA SER A 462 22.63 -11.08 -23.79
C SER A 462 22.26 -12.13 -22.73
N PHE A 463 22.97 -12.09 -21.61
CA PHE A 463 22.53 -12.69 -20.36
C PHE A 463 21.64 -11.67 -19.64
N THR A 464 20.36 -11.95 -19.50
CA THR A 464 19.37 -11.05 -18.89
C THR A 464 18.90 -11.62 -17.57
N LEU A 465 19.25 -10.95 -16.47
CA LEU A 465 18.81 -11.29 -15.12
C LEU A 465 17.63 -10.40 -14.72
N ILE A 466 16.54 -11.00 -14.24
CA ILE A 466 15.34 -10.29 -13.81
C ILE A 466 15.01 -10.67 -12.36
N ALA A 467 15.04 -9.70 -11.44
CA ALA A 467 14.61 -9.90 -10.06
C ALA A 467 13.11 -9.62 -9.92
N LEU A 468 12.34 -10.61 -9.44
CA LEU A 468 10.88 -10.50 -9.30
C LEU A 468 10.38 -10.94 -7.93
N ARG A 469 9.24 -10.39 -7.52
CA ARG A 469 8.43 -10.93 -6.41
C ARG A 469 7.75 -12.21 -6.83
N GLU A 470 7.59 -13.07 -5.83
CA GLU A 470 6.95 -14.36 -5.96
C GLU A 470 5.46 -14.24 -6.40
N GLU A 471 4.74 -13.27 -5.84
CA GLU A 471 3.36 -12.95 -6.22
C GLU A 471 3.23 -12.46 -7.66
N ASN A 472 4.17 -11.64 -8.11
CA ASN A 472 4.16 -11.06 -9.46
C ASN A 472 4.45 -12.14 -10.49
N TYR A 473 5.40 -13.05 -10.19
CA TYR A 473 5.63 -14.23 -11.02
C TYR A 473 4.36 -15.09 -11.17
N LEU A 474 3.64 -15.36 -10.07
CA LEU A 474 2.41 -16.15 -10.13
C LEU A 474 1.32 -15.47 -10.98
N LYS A 475 1.15 -14.15 -10.84
CA LYS A 475 0.21 -13.36 -11.65
C LYS A 475 0.58 -13.40 -13.14
N SER A 476 1.83 -13.14 -13.48
CA SER A 476 2.31 -13.16 -14.86
C SER A 476 2.30 -14.55 -15.48
N LYS A 477 2.47 -15.62 -14.69
CA LYS A 477 2.29 -17.01 -15.13
C LYS A 477 0.83 -17.30 -15.49
N GLN A 478 -0.12 -16.81 -14.69
CA GLN A 478 -1.56 -16.96 -14.99
C GLN A 478 -2.00 -16.16 -16.22
N GLN A 479 -1.39 -15.00 -16.45
CA GLN A 479 -1.67 -14.12 -17.59
C GLN A 479 -0.96 -14.53 -18.89
N GLY A 480 0.03 -15.43 -18.81
CA GLY A 480 0.66 -16.08 -19.97
C GLY A 480 1.90 -15.38 -20.55
N SER A 481 2.32 -14.22 -20.04
CA SER A 481 3.50 -13.48 -20.53
C SER A 481 4.82 -14.19 -20.20
N LEU A 482 4.90 -14.91 -19.08
CA LEU A 482 6.10 -15.65 -18.63
C LEU A 482 6.12 -17.13 -19.04
N SER A 483 5.03 -17.68 -19.58
CA SER A 483 4.94 -19.14 -19.84
C SER A 483 5.63 -19.60 -21.12
N THR A 484 5.85 -18.70 -22.09
CA THR A 484 6.37 -19.04 -23.42
C THR A 484 7.90 -18.97 -23.54
N ILE A 485 8.57 -18.40 -22.54
CA ILE A 485 10.01 -18.08 -22.62
C ILE A 485 10.82 -19.06 -21.79
N GLN A 486 11.80 -19.69 -22.45
CA GLN A 486 12.79 -20.54 -21.79
C GLN A 486 13.63 -19.67 -20.86
N SER A 487 13.40 -19.83 -19.56
CA SER A 487 14.03 -19.05 -18.49
C SER A 487 14.47 -19.99 -17.38
N HIS A 488 15.64 -19.72 -16.81
CA HIS A 488 16.11 -20.38 -15.60
C HIS A 488 15.56 -19.62 -14.39
N ARG A 489 14.72 -20.29 -13.58
CA ARG A 489 14.02 -19.67 -12.45
C ARG A 489 14.62 -20.21 -11.17
N VAL A 490 15.10 -19.31 -10.33
CA VAL A 490 15.77 -19.67 -9.08
C VAL A 490 15.16 -18.87 -7.94
N TYR A 491 14.83 -19.57 -6.86
CA TYR A 491 14.34 -18.94 -5.64
C TYR A 491 15.51 -18.58 -4.72
N LEU A 492 15.55 -17.34 -4.26
CA LEU A 492 16.50 -16.87 -3.26
C LEU A 492 16.05 -17.37 -1.87
N PRO A 493 16.85 -18.20 -1.17
CA PRO A 493 16.48 -18.72 0.14
C PRO A 493 16.34 -17.59 1.18
N LYS A 494 15.43 -17.80 2.14
CA LYS A 494 15.28 -16.90 3.28
C LYS A 494 16.54 -16.96 4.14
N GLN A 495 17.06 -15.79 4.51
CA GLN A 495 18.16 -15.68 5.47
C GLN A 495 17.60 -15.46 6.88
N SER A 496 18.30 -15.99 7.89
CA SER A 496 18.01 -15.66 9.29
C SER A 496 18.50 -14.23 9.57
N ILE A 497 17.71 -13.48 10.34
CA ILE A 497 18.11 -12.11 10.73
C ILE A 497 19.30 -12.12 11.70
N MET A 498 19.46 -13.17 12.50
CA MET A 498 20.44 -13.20 13.59
C MET A 498 21.90 -13.12 13.10
N PRO A 499 22.35 -13.93 12.12
CA PRO A 499 23.69 -13.79 11.57
C PRO A 499 23.97 -12.42 10.94
N ILE A 500 22.95 -11.80 10.33
CA ILE A 500 23.08 -10.46 9.73
C ILE A 500 23.27 -9.40 10.82
N LEU A 501 22.50 -9.47 11.91
CA LEU A 501 22.68 -8.60 13.07
C LEU A 501 24.06 -8.79 13.70
N ASP A 502 24.51 -10.04 13.86
CA ASP A 502 25.83 -10.38 14.39
C ASP A 502 26.93 -9.65 13.63
N LYS A 503 26.92 -9.82 12.30
CA LYS A 503 27.95 -9.31 11.42
C LYS A 503 27.92 -7.78 11.36
N ARG A 504 26.74 -7.17 11.25
CA ARG A 504 26.60 -5.72 11.21
C ARG A 504 27.03 -5.05 12.52
N LEU A 505 26.69 -5.63 13.67
CA LEU A 505 27.13 -5.12 14.97
C LEU A 505 28.64 -5.29 15.17
N GLU A 506 29.22 -6.40 14.69
CA GLU A 506 30.66 -6.63 14.70
C GLU A 506 31.41 -5.60 13.85
N CYS A 507 30.95 -5.37 12.62
CA CYS A 507 31.55 -4.37 11.73
C CYS A 507 31.47 -2.97 12.34
N LEU A 508 30.31 -2.60 12.90
CA LEU A 508 30.12 -1.34 13.60
C LEU A 508 31.10 -1.19 14.77
N ALA A 509 31.22 -2.20 15.63
CA ALA A 509 32.13 -2.17 16.78
C ALA A 509 33.60 -2.04 16.38
N ASN A 510 33.99 -2.66 15.26
CA ASN A 510 35.35 -2.57 14.72
C ASN A 510 35.65 -1.20 14.11
N ASP A 511 34.72 -0.65 13.34
CA ASP A 511 34.91 0.65 12.69
C ASP A 511 34.96 1.79 13.73
N ILE A 512 34.14 1.71 14.81
CA ILE A 512 34.23 2.63 15.97
C ILE A 512 35.62 2.57 16.64
N ALA A 513 36.26 1.40 16.66
CA ALA A 513 37.60 1.24 17.22
C ALA A 513 38.67 1.90 16.36
N SER A 514 38.51 1.86 15.03
CA SER A 514 39.48 2.39 14.08
C SER A 514 39.34 3.89 13.81
N ASP A 515 38.12 4.43 13.86
CA ASP A 515 37.85 5.85 13.57
C ASP A 515 36.88 6.45 14.60
N SER A 516 37.44 7.09 15.62
CA SER A 516 36.67 7.76 16.68
C SER A 516 36.23 9.18 16.32
N THR A 517 36.59 9.70 15.14
CA THR A 517 36.38 11.12 14.79
C THR A 517 34.89 11.47 14.61
N ALA A 518 34.10 10.52 14.11
CA ALA A 518 32.66 10.66 13.88
C ALA A 518 31.81 10.79 15.17
N LEU A 519 32.36 10.42 16.34
CA LEU A 519 31.65 10.42 17.63
C LEU A 519 31.89 11.68 18.49
N SER A 520 32.79 12.57 18.07
CA SER A 520 33.49 13.50 18.97
C SER A 520 32.67 14.65 19.61
N PRO A 521 31.67 15.31 18.98
CA PRO A 521 31.08 16.50 19.59
C PRO A 521 30.10 16.19 20.75
N ASN A 522 29.42 15.03 20.76
CA ASN A 522 28.33 14.74 21.71
C ASN A 522 28.74 13.84 22.89
N LEU A 523 29.93 13.24 22.86
CA LEU A 523 30.38 12.30 23.90
C LEU A 523 30.81 13.00 25.21
N SER A 524 31.39 14.20 25.09
CA SER A 524 31.91 14.97 26.22
C SER A 524 30.82 15.34 27.24
N ASP A 525 29.62 15.70 26.76
CA ASP A 525 28.48 16.08 27.61
C ASP A 525 27.93 14.91 28.43
N LEU A 526 28.21 13.68 28.02
CA LEU A 526 27.74 12.45 28.67
C LEU A 526 28.85 11.72 29.44
N TYR A 527 30.08 12.26 29.47
CA TYR A 527 31.26 11.61 30.06
C TYR A 527 31.51 10.20 29.51
N LEU A 528 31.33 10.02 28.20
CA LEU A 528 31.53 8.75 27.50
C LEU A 528 32.72 8.82 26.55
N THR A 529 33.31 7.67 26.27
CA THR A 529 34.38 7.49 25.28
C THR A 529 33.91 6.62 24.11
N ALA A 530 34.63 6.66 22.99
CA ALA A 530 34.39 5.75 21.88
C ALA A 530 34.51 4.26 22.31
N LEU A 531 35.37 3.97 23.29
CA LEU A 531 35.50 2.64 23.88
C LEU A 531 34.23 2.20 24.63
N ASP A 532 33.58 3.11 25.35
CA ASP A 532 32.30 2.82 26.04
C ASP A 532 31.20 2.49 25.03
N ILE A 533 31.13 3.24 23.93
CA ILE A 533 30.16 2.97 22.85
C ILE A 533 30.44 1.61 22.20
N ARG A 534 31.70 1.31 21.90
CA ARG A 534 32.11 0.01 21.35
C ARG A 534 31.71 -1.15 22.29
N GLN A 535 32.01 -1.01 23.58
CA GLN A 535 31.65 -2.03 24.56
C GLN A 535 30.13 -2.20 24.68
N PHE A 536 29.36 -1.11 24.62
CA PHE A 536 27.90 -1.17 24.57
C PHE A 536 27.41 -1.98 23.36
N ILE A 537 27.94 -1.73 22.15
CA ILE A 537 27.56 -2.48 20.94
C ILE A 537 27.90 -3.97 21.07
N ILE A 538 29.09 -4.30 21.59
CA ILE A 538 29.51 -5.70 21.83
C ILE A 538 28.59 -6.38 22.85
N LEU A 539 28.25 -5.70 23.94
CA LEU A 539 27.34 -6.24 24.96
C LEU A 539 25.94 -6.50 24.39
N ILE A 540 25.42 -5.60 23.54
CA ILE A 540 24.15 -5.84 22.85
C ILE A 540 24.24 -7.02 21.88
N LYS A 541 25.33 -7.10 21.09
CA LYS A 541 25.62 -8.23 20.19
C LYS A 541 25.57 -9.55 20.98
N ASP A 542 26.36 -9.65 22.05
CA ASP A 542 26.44 -10.85 22.89
C ASP A 542 25.11 -11.17 23.55
N SER A 543 24.36 -10.15 24.01
CA SER A 543 23.08 -10.33 24.71
C SER A 543 21.95 -10.82 23.81
N ILE A 544 21.90 -10.37 22.55
CA ILE A 544 20.75 -10.59 21.66
C ILE A 544 21.00 -11.71 20.66
N VAL A 545 22.24 -11.82 20.17
CA VAL A 545 22.58 -12.73 19.08
C VAL A 545 22.92 -14.14 19.57
N SER A 546 23.35 -14.31 20.83
CA SER A 546 23.61 -15.63 21.39
C SER A 546 22.29 -16.39 21.70
N GLU A 547 21.96 -17.37 20.84
CA GLU A 547 20.98 -18.45 21.08
C GLU A 547 19.56 -18.03 21.54
N ARG A 548 19.10 -16.84 21.18
CA ARG A 548 17.76 -16.34 21.55
C ARG A 548 16.70 -16.66 20.51
N VAL A 549 16.21 -17.90 20.54
CA VAL A 549 15.09 -18.36 19.70
C VAL A 549 13.90 -17.39 19.77
N ARG A 550 13.55 -16.89 20.97
CA ARG A 550 12.41 -15.97 21.15
C ARG A 550 12.58 -14.60 20.50
N VAL A 551 13.76 -14.01 20.58
CA VAL A 551 14.01 -12.69 19.96
C VAL A 551 14.03 -12.83 18.44
N LYS A 552 14.64 -13.91 17.94
CA LYS A 552 14.62 -14.28 16.52
C LYS A 552 13.18 -14.44 16.03
N ASP A 553 12.42 -15.31 16.70
CA ASP A 553 11.03 -15.58 16.35
C ASP A 553 10.18 -14.32 16.40
N PHE A 554 10.37 -13.48 17.42
CA PHE A 554 9.66 -12.22 17.54
C PHE A 554 9.93 -11.31 16.35
N LEU A 555 11.21 -10.98 16.07
CA LEU A 555 11.61 -10.09 14.97
C LEU A 555 11.13 -10.62 13.61
N GLU A 556 11.37 -11.89 13.32
CA GLU A 556 11.00 -12.49 12.04
C GLU A 556 9.48 -12.59 11.87
N SER A 557 8.72 -12.76 12.96
CA SER A 557 7.26 -12.85 12.91
C SER A 557 6.59 -11.50 12.73
N ILE A 558 7.03 -10.46 13.46
CA ILE A 558 6.46 -9.11 13.30
C ILE A 558 6.81 -8.50 11.94
N ALA A 559 7.93 -8.90 11.34
CA ALA A 559 8.34 -8.48 10.01
C ALA A 559 7.84 -9.40 8.89
N LEU A 560 7.10 -10.47 9.21
CA LEU A 560 6.59 -11.45 8.23
C LEU A 560 7.67 -11.98 7.26
N GLY A 561 8.91 -12.12 7.76
CA GLY A 561 10.07 -12.54 6.96
C GLY A 561 10.76 -11.45 6.13
N ASN A 562 10.34 -10.18 6.22
CA ASN A 562 11.02 -9.05 5.59
C ASN A 562 12.27 -8.67 6.40
N LEU A 563 13.46 -8.86 5.83
CA LEU A 563 14.72 -8.54 6.53
C LEU A 563 14.90 -7.04 6.78
N ARG A 564 14.43 -6.19 5.86
CA ARG A 564 14.52 -4.73 6.01
C ARG A 564 13.71 -4.27 7.23
N GLU A 565 12.45 -4.70 7.31
CA GLU A 565 11.60 -4.40 8.47
C GLU A 565 12.18 -5.00 9.77
N SER A 566 12.75 -6.20 9.72
CA SER A 566 13.39 -6.82 10.89
C SER A 566 14.57 -5.99 11.41
N LEU A 567 15.40 -5.45 10.48
CA LEU A 567 16.50 -4.54 10.81
C LEU A 567 15.97 -3.22 11.39
N ASP A 568 14.89 -2.67 10.82
CA ASP A 568 14.25 -1.45 11.31
C ASP A 568 13.66 -1.62 12.72
N PHE A 569 13.07 -2.78 13.03
CA PHE A 569 12.60 -3.09 14.38
C PHE A 569 13.74 -3.24 15.38
N PHE A 570 14.84 -3.87 14.97
CA PHE A 570 16.03 -3.94 15.80
C PHE A 570 16.65 -2.55 16.05
N LEU A 571 16.71 -1.70 15.01
CA LEU A 571 17.15 -0.31 15.13
C LEU A 571 16.21 0.50 16.03
N SER A 572 14.89 0.25 15.95
CA SER A 572 13.90 0.84 16.85
C SER A 572 14.17 0.47 18.32
N PHE A 573 14.60 -0.76 18.61
CA PHE A 573 15.05 -1.13 19.96
C PHE A 573 16.27 -0.32 20.41
N LEU A 574 17.31 -0.19 19.56
CA LEU A 574 18.53 0.54 19.90
C LEU A 574 18.30 2.04 20.13
N LEU A 575 17.35 2.63 19.39
CA LEU A 575 17.03 4.06 19.46
C LEU A 575 15.85 4.39 20.38
N SER A 576 15.11 3.39 20.83
CA SER A 576 13.94 3.58 21.70
C SER A 576 14.34 4.26 23.01
N GLU A 577 13.57 5.26 23.40
CA GLU A 577 13.71 5.90 24.70
C GLU A 577 13.19 5.06 25.88
N ASN A 578 12.61 3.89 25.58
CA ASN A 578 12.28 2.88 26.58
C ASN A 578 13.45 1.95 26.89
N THR A 579 14.53 2.01 26.10
CA THR A 579 15.77 1.29 26.36
C THR A 579 16.60 2.04 27.40
N ASP A 580 16.77 1.44 28.58
CA ASP A 580 17.52 2.05 29.69
C ASP A 580 19.02 1.87 29.49
N THR A 581 19.64 2.79 28.76
CA THR A 581 21.07 2.72 28.49
C THR A 581 21.91 2.95 29.74
N ARG A 582 21.39 3.63 30.79
CA ARG A 582 22.15 3.91 32.02
C ARG A 582 22.38 2.61 32.77
N LYS A 583 21.32 1.82 32.89
CA LYS A 583 21.35 0.47 33.42
C LYS A 583 22.35 -0.40 32.66
N ILE A 584 22.32 -0.37 31.33
CA ILE A 584 23.22 -1.20 30.51
C ILE A 584 24.69 -0.80 30.71
N ILE A 585 24.99 0.51 30.71
CA ILE A 585 26.36 1.00 30.92
C ILE A 585 26.85 0.76 32.36
N SER A 586 25.98 0.80 33.38
CA SER A 586 26.43 0.49 34.74
C SER A 586 26.90 -0.96 34.87
N PHE A 587 26.12 -1.92 34.35
CA PHE A 587 26.54 -3.34 34.33
C PHE A 587 27.85 -3.55 33.57
N MET A 588 28.04 -2.81 32.46
CA MET A 588 29.29 -2.84 31.69
C MET A 588 30.49 -2.35 32.51
N LYS A 589 30.35 -1.25 33.26
CA LYS A 589 31.43 -0.69 34.09
C LYS A 589 31.77 -1.57 35.29
N ASP A 590 30.79 -2.29 35.81
CA ASP A 590 30.97 -3.23 36.92
C ASP A 590 31.58 -4.57 36.46
N GLY A 591 31.78 -4.77 35.15
CA GLY A 591 32.36 -5.99 34.57
C GLY A 591 31.39 -7.18 34.56
N GLU A 592 30.10 -6.94 34.76
CA GLU A 592 29.08 -7.97 34.80
C GLU A 592 28.55 -8.29 33.40
N LYS A 593 28.18 -9.55 33.17
CA LYS A 593 27.46 -9.94 31.96
C LYS A 593 26.02 -9.41 32.04
N TYR A 594 25.62 -8.58 31.09
CA TYR A 594 24.25 -8.12 30.98
C TYR A 594 23.50 -8.85 29.87
N LEU A 595 22.31 -9.34 30.21
CA LEU A 595 21.40 -9.99 29.28
C LEU A 595 20.11 -9.18 29.20
N VAL A 596 19.85 -8.52 28.06
CA VAL A 596 18.64 -7.73 27.80
C VAL A 596 17.41 -8.64 27.96
N PRO A 597 16.52 -8.42 28.94
CA PRO A 597 15.34 -9.27 29.12
C PRO A 597 14.40 -9.20 27.91
N ASP A 598 13.75 -10.33 27.55
CA ASP A 598 12.82 -10.41 26.41
C ASP A 598 11.73 -9.32 26.48
N HIS A 599 11.20 -9.07 27.67
CA HIS A 599 10.15 -8.07 27.87
C HIS A 599 10.64 -6.62 27.69
N GLU A 600 11.91 -6.32 28.01
CA GLU A 600 12.48 -5.00 27.75
C GLU A 600 12.66 -4.79 26.24
N PHE A 601 13.16 -5.80 25.55
CA PHE A 601 13.32 -5.79 24.09
C PHE A 601 11.98 -5.56 23.36
N ILE A 602 10.97 -6.38 23.69
CA ILE A 602 9.62 -6.26 23.09
C ILE A 602 9.01 -4.90 23.43
N LYS A 603 9.13 -4.44 24.68
CA LYS A 603 8.57 -3.15 25.11
C LYS A 603 9.19 -1.98 24.36
N SER A 604 10.49 -1.97 24.15
CA SER A 604 11.17 -0.90 23.39
C SER A 604 10.66 -0.81 21.96
N ILE A 605 10.44 -1.95 21.30
CA ILE A 605 9.86 -1.98 19.94
C ILE A 605 8.38 -1.57 19.96
N ALA A 606 7.61 -2.06 20.94
CA ALA A 606 6.18 -1.79 21.06
C ALA A 606 5.87 -0.31 21.29
N LEU A 607 6.70 0.37 22.09
CA LEU A 607 6.45 1.73 22.54
C LEU A 607 7.25 2.79 21.75
N GLY A 608 8.36 2.41 21.12
CA GLY A 608 9.28 3.35 20.49
C GLY A 608 9.78 4.38 21.51
N SER A 609 9.62 5.67 21.21
CA SER A 609 9.94 6.77 22.13
C SER A 609 8.82 7.10 23.13
N LYS A 610 7.60 6.58 22.93
CA LYS A 610 6.43 6.93 23.74
C LYS A 610 6.46 6.21 25.09
N GLN A 611 5.92 6.84 26.12
CA GLN A 611 5.78 6.24 27.45
C GLN A 611 4.62 5.23 27.50
N PHE A 612 3.58 5.46 26.69
CA PHE A 612 2.37 4.65 26.64
C PHE A 612 2.17 4.08 25.24
N PHE A 613 1.52 2.91 25.18
CA PHE A 613 1.27 2.21 23.92
C PHE A 613 0.21 2.94 23.08
N SER A 614 0.48 3.06 21.79
CA SER A 614 -0.44 3.59 20.79
C SER A 614 -0.44 2.66 19.58
N GLU A 615 -1.60 2.10 19.23
CA GLU A 615 -1.72 1.13 18.12
C GLU A 615 -1.40 1.77 16.76
N SER A 616 -1.59 3.09 16.59
CA SER A 616 -1.27 3.81 15.35
C SER A 616 0.24 3.97 15.12
N ASP A 617 1.05 3.90 16.16
CA ASP A 617 2.49 4.18 16.13
C ASP A 617 3.33 2.94 16.44
N SER A 618 2.69 1.81 16.75
CA SER A 618 3.36 0.58 17.13
C SER A 618 3.30 -0.43 15.98
N PRO A 619 4.39 -1.16 15.71
CA PRO A 619 4.33 -2.31 14.81
C PRO A 619 3.55 -3.50 15.41
N ILE A 620 3.24 -3.45 16.71
CA ILE A 620 2.52 -4.52 17.40
C ILE A 620 1.03 -4.16 17.46
N LEU A 621 0.18 -5.07 16.98
CA LEU A 621 -1.27 -4.91 17.03
C LEU A 621 -1.82 -5.21 18.44
N ASN A 622 -2.74 -4.36 18.90
CA ASN A 622 -3.47 -4.62 20.13
C ASN A 622 -4.62 -5.59 19.86
N LEU A 623 -4.44 -6.87 20.20
CA LEU A 623 -5.47 -7.90 20.02
C LEU A 623 -6.76 -7.63 20.82
N PHE A 624 -6.68 -6.80 21.84
CA PHE A 624 -7.81 -6.48 22.71
C PHE A 624 -8.45 -5.12 22.35
N SER A 625 -8.00 -4.41 21.31
CA SER A 625 -8.69 -3.17 20.92
C SER A 625 -10.05 -3.45 20.26
N VAL A 626 -11.04 -2.62 20.58
CA VAL A 626 -12.40 -2.71 20.04
C VAL A 626 -12.44 -1.94 18.73
N MET A 627 -12.66 -2.64 17.61
CA MET A 627 -12.75 -2.01 16.28
C MET A 627 -14.16 -1.56 15.92
N ASP A 628 -15.17 -2.32 16.31
CA ASP A 628 -16.58 -2.02 16.04
C ASP A 628 -17.27 -1.57 17.33
N MET A 629 -17.67 -0.31 17.37
CA MET A 629 -18.43 0.26 18.51
C MET A 629 -19.91 -0.10 18.47
N GLN A 630 -20.43 -0.65 17.35
CA GLN A 630 -21.80 -1.13 17.22
C GLN A 630 -21.96 -2.50 17.90
N ASN A 631 -20.97 -3.40 17.75
CA ASN A 631 -20.89 -4.68 18.47
C ASN A 631 -19.54 -4.82 19.21
N PRO A 632 -19.35 -4.06 20.30
CA PRO A 632 -18.05 -3.98 20.96
C PRO A 632 -17.67 -5.31 21.60
N SER A 633 -16.52 -5.84 21.19
CA SER A 633 -15.95 -7.05 21.77
C SER A 633 -14.42 -7.02 21.67
N HIS A 634 -13.76 -7.05 22.83
CA HIS A 634 -12.30 -7.20 22.95
C HIS A 634 -11.80 -8.56 22.43
N PHE A 635 -12.70 -9.51 22.19
CA PHE A 635 -12.35 -10.87 21.75
C PHE A 635 -12.55 -11.08 20.25
N THR A 636 -12.99 -10.08 19.49
CA THR A 636 -13.31 -10.26 18.06
C THR A 636 -12.08 -10.67 17.26
N LYS A 637 -10.95 -9.96 17.44
CA LYS A 637 -9.66 -10.33 16.82
C LYS A 637 -9.24 -11.75 17.20
N LEU A 638 -9.37 -12.12 18.49
CA LEU A 638 -9.06 -13.47 18.97
C LEU A 638 -9.97 -14.55 18.35
N ARG A 639 -11.27 -14.27 18.16
CA ARG A 639 -12.21 -15.17 17.49
C ARG A 639 -11.85 -15.36 16.02
N ILE A 640 -11.46 -14.29 15.32
CA ILE A 640 -10.98 -14.36 13.93
C ILE A 640 -9.72 -15.22 13.85
N LEU A 641 -8.73 -15.00 14.73
CA LEU A 641 -7.52 -15.82 14.79
C LEU A 641 -7.85 -17.29 15.04
N ASN A 642 -8.76 -17.58 15.96
CA ASN A 642 -9.21 -18.94 16.22
C ASN A 642 -9.90 -19.56 15.00
N PHE A 643 -10.74 -18.80 14.29
CA PHE A 643 -11.39 -19.25 13.06
C PHE A 643 -10.37 -19.55 11.95
N LEU A 644 -9.40 -18.67 11.71
CA LEU A 644 -8.33 -18.89 10.72
C LEU A 644 -7.52 -20.14 11.05
N ARG A 645 -7.14 -20.33 12.32
CA ARG A 645 -6.46 -21.54 12.79
C ARG A 645 -7.27 -22.81 12.52
N LEU A 646 -8.59 -22.77 12.69
CA LEU A 646 -9.46 -23.91 12.40
C LEU A 646 -9.56 -24.21 10.90
N ILE A 647 -9.55 -23.19 10.03
CA ILE A 647 -9.53 -23.37 8.56
C ILE A 647 -8.21 -24.00 8.11
N GLU A 648 -7.09 -23.51 8.62
CA GLU A 648 -5.76 -24.01 8.27
C GLU A 648 -5.63 -25.52 8.56
N ASN A 649 -6.13 -25.95 9.73
CA ASN A 649 -6.15 -27.37 10.10
C ASN A 649 -7.03 -28.24 9.17
N ARG A 650 -8.09 -27.67 8.57
CA ARG A 650 -8.97 -28.40 7.62
C ARG A 650 -8.36 -28.55 6.22
N GLN A 651 -7.40 -27.72 5.84
CA GLN A 651 -6.67 -27.88 4.57
C GLN A 651 -5.48 -28.86 4.69
N CYS A 652 -5.14 -29.28 5.91
CA CYS A 652 -4.09 -30.26 6.20
C CYS A 652 -4.62 -31.70 6.42
N THR A 653 -5.93 -31.89 6.44
CA THR A 653 -6.63 -33.19 6.37
C THR A 653 -7.24 -33.35 4.99
#